data_AF-A0A4Y7QGW4-F1
#
_entry.id   AF-A0A4Y7QGW4-F1
#
_cell.length_a   1.000
_cell.length_b   1.000
_cell.length_c   1.000
_cell.angle_alpha   90.00
_cell.angle_beta   90.00
_cell.angle_gamma   90.00
#
_symmetry.space_group_name_H-M   'P 1'
#
loop_
_entity.id
_entity.type
_entity.pdbx_description
1 polymer ?
#
loop_
_entity_poly.entity_id
_entity_poly.type
_entity_poly.pdbx_seq_one_letter_code
_entity_poly.pdbx_strand_id
1 'polypeptide(L)'
;MALKSGVYTIVNVRNRNWAVVLNDNDLGDVVAGSSADEHAGEKWNIQLISNGNYILRNQRYDDISASYHPSISGNEKVTTRRNGRLMEWKIYLDDTGRGYRICTQNLGRCWTLPDDDTGTEVALEQSRPQDRQLWIFVTEGGLSLPSAVTGSGSAPPDNVVGAGPSMGAAPGDAGNVNPLPSYRSNVDLAEYLRDVAVPNAGYECRQPEDSCLVGTREEVISNILHWAKDRNEPPVCWLSAGAGVGKSAIAQTVADRLAKKQRLLASFFFRRGEGDRASSSRFILTLAHQLSLSVPSILPLIGKAFKNERVVDQPLDVQLTKLLVEPLLSRTLSMPIHRKLAEKLTNVRVPNVIVIDGLDECDDKQEMTKFIKAIAKATGDSRSLIRFFFTSRVEEHIRQPFEGLPSVTHRLRLDDFDASTDLRVFLRSRFDNMLREKHPVMRDVPRPWPSYSDLDALIKQSSGLFIFVSTLVEFVKAYQFPDDALKMVLDASADTGIDPLYRQVLSSANRGKQFDQVFSTILLVRRPLSITHVGHLLRLPAKVIVDELLQVQSIVRIPDDNSKPVQLMHTSLRDFLTTKQRSGNFFIDPLTRHAAITFDCLMVIKEGPEPKLIWEGEVELYACYNWYQHLLEGTKSVPLDSLPGKLISSLKNFQSKLTFDTWRHSTVNRASSALSTLTQHLTQLQNCPETLLQYISNIQRHFFVSDLVSMAPQTDC
;
A
#
# COMPACT_ATOMS: atom_id res chain seq x y z
N MET A 1 -14.93 11.35 27.32
CA MET A 1 -16.12 10.57 27.74
C MET A 1 -15.66 9.53 28.75
N ALA A 2 -16.40 9.28 29.84
CA ALA A 2 -16.02 8.30 30.86
C ALA A 2 -16.28 6.86 30.38
N LEU A 3 -15.36 5.94 30.66
CA LEU A 3 -15.57 4.50 30.44
C LEU A 3 -16.75 4.04 31.32
N LYS A 4 -17.67 3.25 30.77
CA LYS A 4 -18.80 2.72 31.55
C LYS A 4 -18.32 1.64 32.51
N SER A 5 -18.97 1.50 33.66
CA SER A 5 -18.74 0.34 34.52
C SER A 5 -19.16 -0.94 33.80
N GLY A 6 -18.38 -2.01 33.95
CA GLY A 6 -18.64 -3.27 33.24
C GLY A 6 -17.50 -4.28 33.35
N VAL A 7 -17.67 -5.42 32.69
CA VAL A 7 -16.66 -6.48 32.63
C VAL A 7 -15.90 -6.37 31.31
N TYR A 8 -14.58 -6.28 31.41
CA TYR A 8 -13.72 -6.03 30.27
C TYR A 8 -12.50 -6.95 30.29
N THR A 9 -11.98 -7.24 29.11
CA THR A 9 -10.58 -7.67 28.95
C THR A 9 -9.75 -6.43 28.64
N ILE A 10 -8.63 -6.25 29.34
CA ILE A 10 -7.73 -5.09 29.17
C ILE A 10 -6.58 -5.49 28.25
N VAL A 11 -6.40 -4.78 27.14
CA VAL A 11 -5.46 -5.12 26.06
C VAL A 11 -4.55 -3.92 25.79
N ASN A 12 -3.23 -4.12 25.75
CA ASN A 12 -2.31 -3.07 25.34
C ASN A 12 -2.48 -2.74 23.84
N VAL A 13 -2.54 -1.45 23.49
CA VAL A 13 -2.79 -1.00 22.10
C VAL A 13 -1.67 -1.44 21.15
N ARG A 14 -0.41 -1.32 21.59
CA ARG A 14 0.76 -1.52 20.74
C ARG A 14 0.95 -2.98 20.38
N ASN A 15 0.96 -3.86 21.38
CA ASN A 15 1.39 -5.26 21.20
C ASN A 15 0.25 -6.27 21.33
N ARG A 16 -0.97 -5.82 21.66
CA ARG A 16 -2.14 -6.68 21.92
C ARG A 16 -1.97 -7.66 23.08
N ASN A 17 -0.98 -7.44 23.95
CA ASN A 17 -0.80 -8.21 25.19
C ASN A 17 -1.95 -7.94 26.16
N TRP A 18 -2.42 -8.97 26.86
CA TRP A 18 -3.44 -8.83 27.90
C TRP A 18 -2.81 -8.48 29.24
N ALA A 19 -3.51 -7.67 30.04
CA ALA A 19 -3.16 -7.52 31.45
C ALA A 19 -3.69 -8.75 32.21
N VAL A 20 -2.78 -9.59 32.69
CA VAL A 20 -3.09 -10.84 33.42
C VAL A 20 -2.40 -10.87 34.78
N VAL A 21 -2.89 -11.68 35.71
CA VAL A 21 -2.29 -11.87 37.05
C VAL A 21 -1.61 -13.25 37.12
N LEU A 22 -0.32 -13.28 37.46
CA LEU A 22 0.46 -14.53 37.58
C LEU A 22 0.16 -15.29 38.87
N ASN A 23 0.21 -16.62 38.81
CA ASN A 23 -0.16 -17.55 39.88
C ASN A 23 1.03 -18.43 40.26
N ASP A 24 1.89 -17.97 41.17
CA ASP A 24 2.87 -18.84 41.83
C ASP A 24 3.10 -18.41 43.27
N ASN A 25 2.15 -18.73 44.16
CA ASN A 25 2.21 -18.74 45.64
C ASN A 25 2.82 -17.56 46.42
N ASP A 26 3.41 -16.56 45.78
CA ASP A 26 3.90 -15.28 46.28
C ASP A 26 4.07 -14.34 45.07
N LEU A 27 3.31 -13.23 45.06
CA LEU A 27 3.34 -12.04 44.16
C LEU A 27 2.19 -11.95 43.13
N GLY A 28 1.10 -11.27 43.51
CA GLY A 28 -0.05 -10.94 42.66
C GLY A 28 0.20 -9.82 41.66
N ASP A 29 1.31 -9.87 40.92
CA ASP A 29 1.71 -8.82 39.98
C ASP A 29 0.90 -8.90 38.69
N VAL A 30 0.58 -7.72 38.12
CA VAL A 30 -0.10 -7.64 36.81
C VAL A 30 0.98 -7.63 35.73
N VAL A 31 0.92 -8.57 34.79
CA VAL A 31 1.91 -8.74 33.71
C VAL A 31 1.26 -8.76 32.33
N ALA A 32 2.09 -8.63 31.30
CA ALA A 32 1.71 -8.86 29.91
C ALA A 32 1.56 -10.36 29.63
N GLY A 33 0.33 -10.83 29.41
CA GLY A 33 0.04 -12.19 28.95
C GLY A 33 -0.09 -12.25 27.42
N SER A 34 0.31 -13.39 26.84
CA SER A 34 0.22 -13.66 25.41
C SER A 34 -1.06 -14.40 25.02
N SER A 35 -1.38 -14.40 23.71
CA SER A 35 -2.46 -15.21 23.11
C SER A 35 -2.33 -16.72 23.33
N ALA A 36 -1.14 -17.19 23.67
CA ALA A 36 -0.83 -18.61 23.86
C ALA A 36 -0.87 -19.04 25.34
N ASP A 37 -0.98 -18.11 26.28
CA ASP A 37 -1.03 -18.42 27.71
C ASP A 37 -2.43 -18.92 28.12
N GLU A 38 -2.49 -19.88 29.04
CA GLU A 38 -3.75 -20.38 29.62
C GLU A 38 -4.57 -19.29 30.35
N HIS A 39 -3.94 -18.13 30.57
CA HIS A 39 -4.49 -16.95 31.23
C HIS A 39 -5.00 -15.90 30.23
N ALA A 40 -4.97 -16.23 28.93
CA ALA A 40 -5.52 -15.48 27.83
C ALA A 40 -6.96 -15.01 28.06
N GLY A 41 -7.22 -13.70 27.98
CA GLY A 41 -8.59 -13.15 28.02
C GLY A 41 -9.16 -12.92 29.43
N GLU A 42 -8.31 -12.84 30.45
CA GLU A 42 -8.69 -12.57 31.83
C GLU A 42 -9.64 -11.35 31.97
N LYS A 43 -10.69 -11.52 32.80
CA LYS A 43 -11.79 -10.56 32.93
C LYS A 43 -11.58 -9.66 34.14
N TRP A 44 -11.74 -8.36 33.90
CA TRP A 44 -11.63 -7.30 34.88
C TRP A 44 -12.98 -6.60 35.03
N ASN A 45 -13.49 -6.56 36.25
CA ASN A 45 -14.63 -5.72 36.62
C ASN A 45 -14.13 -4.30 36.87
N ILE A 46 -14.52 -3.38 35.99
CA ILE A 46 -14.15 -1.97 36.03
C ILE A 46 -15.34 -1.21 36.58
N GLN A 47 -15.19 -0.61 37.76
CA GLN A 47 -16.27 0.08 38.45
C GLN A 47 -15.95 1.57 38.59
N LEU A 48 -16.73 2.43 37.91
CA LEU A 48 -16.74 3.86 38.15
C LEU A 48 -17.39 4.15 39.51
N ILE A 49 -16.67 4.86 40.38
CA ILE A 49 -17.13 5.27 41.71
C ILE A 49 -17.50 6.77 41.74
N SER A 50 -18.21 7.20 42.80
CA SER A 50 -18.89 8.51 42.86
C SER A 50 -17.98 9.73 42.71
N ASN A 51 -16.69 9.59 42.97
CA ASN A 51 -15.69 10.64 42.81
C ASN A 51 -15.08 10.73 41.39
N GLY A 52 -15.57 9.92 40.44
CA GLY A 52 -15.11 9.90 39.04
C GLY A 52 -13.89 9.02 38.77
N ASN A 53 -13.36 8.32 39.77
CA ASN A 53 -12.29 7.34 39.61
C ASN A 53 -12.84 5.93 39.39
N TYR A 54 -11.95 4.97 39.13
CA TYR A 54 -12.26 3.59 38.84
C TYR A 54 -11.58 2.63 39.81
N ILE A 55 -12.31 1.59 40.19
CA ILE A 55 -11.77 0.41 40.85
C ILE A 55 -11.67 -0.71 39.80
N LEU A 56 -10.48 -1.30 39.66
CA LEU A 56 -10.23 -2.43 38.76
C LEU A 56 -10.13 -3.68 39.63
N ARG A 57 -11.04 -4.63 39.40
CA ARG A 57 -11.06 -5.90 40.11
C ARG A 57 -10.91 -7.06 39.13
N ASN A 58 -9.92 -7.91 39.36
CA ASN A 58 -9.76 -9.13 38.60
C ASN A 58 -10.85 -10.14 38.99
N GLN A 59 -11.58 -10.73 38.04
CA GLN A 59 -12.68 -11.66 38.34
C GLN A 59 -12.22 -13.05 38.78
N ARG A 60 -11.04 -13.49 38.32
CA ARG A 60 -10.54 -14.84 38.60
C ARG A 60 -10.13 -14.98 40.06
N TYR A 61 -9.55 -13.93 40.63
CA TYR A 61 -9.05 -13.92 42.01
C TYR A 61 -9.88 -13.06 42.98
N ASP A 62 -10.90 -12.32 42.47
CA ASP A 62 -11.71 -11.34 43.21
C ASP A 62 -10.89 -10.21 43.88
N ASP A 63 -9.66 -9.99 43.42
CA ASP A 63 -8.73 -9.02 44.01
C ASP A 63 -8.73 -7.67 43.29
N ILE A 64 -8.53 -6.61 44.08
CA ILE A 64 -8.50 -5.22 43.60
C ILE A 64 -7.07 -4.83 43.26
N SER A 65 -6.91 -4.13 42.13
CA SER A 65 -5.64 -3.56 41.69
C SER A 65 -5.01 -2.63 42.75
N ALA A 66 -3.71 -2.74 42.96
CA ALA A 66 -2.90 -2.02 43.93
C ALA A 66 -1.55 -1.58 43.32
N SER A 67 -0.75 -0.81 44.06
CA SER A 67 0.67 -0.56 43.74
C SER A 67 1.57 -0.83 44.95
N TYR A 68 2.84 -1.20 44.68
CA TYR A 68 3.87 -1.35 45.71
C TYR A 68 4.50 0.00 46.09
N HIS A 69 4.99 0.14 47.33
CA HIS A 69 5.82 1.28 47.74
C HIS A 69 7.23 1.15 47.11
N PRO A 70 7.95 2.25 46.76
CA PRO A 70 9.22 2.14 46.05
C PRO A 70 10.26 1.39 46.87
N SER A 71 10.74 0.26 46.38
CA SER A 71 11.99 -0.35 46.83
C SER A 71 13.05 -0.18 45.74
N ILE A 72 13.85 0.87 45.90
CA ILE A 72 15.27 1.03 45.51
C ILE A 72 15.68 0.89 44.01
N SER A 73 14.88 0.32 43.10
CA SER A 73 15.28 0.11 41.68
C SER A 73 14.50 0.93 40.63
N GLY A 74 13.58 1.80 41.02
CA GLY A 74 13.17 2.94 40.17
C GLY A 74 11.90 2.80 39.32
N ASN A 75 11.18 1.68 39.29
CA ASN A 75 9.86 1.57 38.65
C ASN A 75 8.81 0.97 39.60
N GLU A 76 7.68 1.67 39.80
CA GLU A 76 6.59 1.23 40.68
C GLU A 76 5.69 0.23 39.93
N LYS A 77 5.48 -0.97 40.48
CA LYS A 77 4.74 -2.05 39.80
C LYS A 77 3.25 -2.04 40.14
N VAL A 78 2.42 -2.47 39.19
CA VAL A 78 0.98 -2.67 39.36
C VAL A 78 0.71 -4.11 39.80
N THR A 79 -0.11 -4.26 40.84
CA THR A 79 -0.39 -5.55 41.46
C THR A 79 -1.86 -5.74 41.77
N THR A 80 -2.22 -6.89 42.32
CA THR A 80 -3.51 -7.26 42.92
C THR A 80 -3.24 -7.73 44.36
N ARG A 81 -4.19 -7.56 45.27
CA ARG A 81 -3.86 -7.45 46.71
C ARG A 81 -3.59 -8.79 47.42
N ARG A 82 -2.44 -8.86 48.11
CA ARG A 82 -2.35 -9.25 49.55
C ARG A 82 -1.52 -8.26 50.40
N ASN A 83 -0.52 -7.59 49.82
CA ASN A 83 0.39 -6.63 50.52
C ASN A 83 0.51 -5.23 49.87
N GLY A 84 -0.29 -4.89 48.85
CA GLY A 84 -0.26 -3.58 48.17
C GLY A 84 -1.22 -2.53 48.75
N ARG A 85 -0.96 -1.24 48.50
CA ARG A 85 -1.89 -0.15 48.84
C ARG A 85 -3.02 -0.11 47.82
N LEU A 86 -4.28 -0.09 48.29
CA LEU A 86 -5.45 0.07 47.43
C LEU A 86 -5.36 1.39 46.64
N MET A 87 -5.54 1.29 45.33
CA MET A 87 -5.47 2.41 44.41
C MET A 87 -6.80 2.60 43.69
N GLU A 88 -7.27 3.84 43.61
CA GLU A 88 -8.29 4.23 42.65
C GLU A 88 -7.60 4.82 41.43
N TRP A 89 -8.10 4.49 40.24
CA TRP A 89 -7.49 4.86 38.97
C TRP A 89 -8.28 5.93 38.25
N LYS A 90 -7.60 6.82 37.56
CA LYS A 90 -8.22 7.67 36.54
C LYS A 90 -8.08 6.96 35.20
N ILE A 91 -9.21 6.64 34.58
CA ILE A 91 -9.27 6.14 33.21
C ILE A 91 -9.85 7.23 32.32
N TYR A 92 -9.07 7.67 31.33
CA TYR A 92 -9.52 8.66 30.35
C TYR A 92 -9.04 8.29 28.96
N LEU A 93 -9.85 8.65 27.96
CA LEU A 93 -9.53 8.45 26.56
C LEU A 93 -8.34 9.33 26.19
N ASP A 94 -7.38 8.75 25.47
CA ASP A 94 -6.25 9.50 24.95
C ASP A 94 -6.66 10.52 23.89
N ASP A 95 -5.87 11.59 23.75
CA ASP A 95 -6.13 12.70 22.82
C ASP A 95 -6.18 12.24 21.35
N THR A 96 -5.54 11.11 21.03
CA THR A 96 -5.60 10.49 19.69
C THR A 96 -6.79 9.58 19.47
N GLY A 97 -7.61 9.32 20.51
CA GLY A 97 -8.77 8.43 20.44
C GLY A 97 -8.47 6.93 20.25
N ARG A 98 -7.18 6.55 20.25
CA ARG A 98 -6.72 5.18 19.95
C ARG A 98 -6.84 4.19 21.13
N GLY A 99 -7.04 4.69 22.34
CA GLY A 99 -7.15 3.89 23.56
C GLY A 99 -7.32 4.75 24.81
N TYR A 100 -7.31 4.13 25.98
CA TYR A 100 -7.43 4.77 27.28
C TYR A 100 -6.11 4.69 28.04
N ARG A 101 -5.85 5.69 28.90
CA ARG A 101 -4.76 5.65 29.88
C ARG A 101 -5.32 5.28 31.25
N ILE A 102 -4.63 4.40 31.98
CA ILE A 102 -4.98 4.00 33.36
C ILE A 102 -3.92 4.61 34.28
N CYS A 103 -4.27 5.65 35.04
CA CYS A 103 -3.30 6.46 35.78
C CYS A 103 -3.66 6.64 37.26
N THR A 104 -2.65 6.95 38.08
CA THR A 104 -2.82 7.25 39.52
C THR A 104 -3.52 8.60 39.74
N GLN A 105 -4.17 8.78 40.90
CA GLN A 105 -4.96 9.98 41.22
C GLN A 105 -4.15 11.30 41.16
N ASN A 106 -2.90 11.29 41.65
CA ASN A 106 -2.15 12.50 42.07
C ASN A 106 -0.78 12.68 41.41
N LEU A 107 -0.25 11.70 40.65
CA LEU A 107 1.15 11.73 40.20
C LEU A 107 1.35 11.55 38.68
N GLY A 108 0.29 11.51 37.88
CA GLY A 108 0.41 11.42 36.41
C GLY A 108 1.12 10.15 35.91
N ARG A 109 1.33 9.16 36.78
CA ARG A 109 1.90 7.85 36.43
C ARG A 109 0.83 6.95 35.87
N CYS A 110 1.10 6.32 34.72
CA CYS A 110 0.15 5.47 34.02
C CYS A 110 0.71 4.07 33.80
N TRP A 111 -0.17 3.08 33.68
CA TRP A 111 0.18 1.71 33.35
C TRP A 111 0.95 1.67 32.03
N THR A 112 2.13 1.06 32.04
CA THR A 112 3.01 0.89 30.87
C THR A 112 3.60 -0.51 30.84
N LEU A 113 4.10 -0.92 29.67
CA LEU A 113 4.91 -2.12 29.47
C LEU A 113 6.31 -1.67 29.02
N PRO A 114 7.33 -1.69 29.91
CA PRO A 114 8.66 -1.14 29.60
C PRO A 114 9.35 -1.88 28.44
N ASP A 115 9.33 -3.21 28.49
CA ASP A 115 10.10 -4.08 27.59
C ASP A 115 9.21 -4.79 26.55
N ASP A 116 7.89 -4.59 26.60
CA ASP A 116 6.89 -5.10 25.64
C ASP A 116 6.74 -6.63 25.50
N ASP A 117 7.59 -7.43 26.16
CA ASP A 117 7.61 -8.89 26.11
C ASP A 117 6.52 -9.55 27.00
N THR A 118 6.19 -10.81 26.71
CA THR A 118 5.27 -11.61 27.54
C THR A 118 5.95 -11.95 28.87
N GLY A 119 5.21 -11.83 29.97
CA GLY A 119 5.72 -11.96 31.34
C GLY A 119 6.31 -10.66 31.88
N THR A 120 6.46 -9.60 31.08
CA THR A 120 6.86 -8.27 31.57
C THR A 120 5.77 -7.70 32.47
N GLU A 121 6.18 -7.17 33.62
CA GLU A 121 5.27 -6.56 34.59
C GLU A 121 4.74 -5.21 34.10
N VAL A 122 3.47 -4.93 34.42
CA VAL A 122 2.88 -3.62 34.20
C VAL A 122 3.45 -2.64 35.22
N ALA A 123 4.16 -1.64 34.73
CA ALA A 123 4.81 -0.62 35.54
C ALA A 123 4.03 0.71 35.54
N LEU A 124 4.38 1.60 36.46
CA LEU A 124 3.87 2.96 36.60
C LEU A 124 5.00 3.96 36.31
N GLU A 125 4.96 4.60 35.13
CA GLU A 125 5.99 5.56 34.71
C GLU A 125 5.43 6.98 34.50
N GLN A 126 6.28 8.00 34.70
CA GLN A 126 6.00 9.40 34.39
C GLN A 126 6.72 9.79 33.08
N SER A 127 6.04 9.78 31.94
CA SER A 127 6.60 10.32 30.68
C SER A 127 5.56 10.45 29.56
N ARG A 128 5.92 11.23 28.51
CA ARG A 128 5.10 11.64 27.35
C ARG A 128 4.28 10.49 26.72
N PRO A 129 3.08 10.77 26.14
CA PRO A 129 2.21 9.75 25.61
C PRO A 129 2.90 8.94 24.50
N GLN A 130 3.07 7.64 24.75
CA GLN A 130 3.51 6.63 23.79
C GLN A 130 2.49 5.49 23.77
N ASP A 131 2.42 4.74 22.67
CA ASP A 131 1.44 3.66 22.48
C ASP A 131 1.55 2.54 23.55
N ARG A 132 2.69 2.44 24.25
CA ARG A 132 2.91 1.52 25.39
C ARG A 132 2.05 1.83 26.63
N GLN A 133 1.59 3.07 26.78
CA GLN A 133 0.74 3.52 27.89
C GLN A 133 -0.76 3.44 27.57
N LEU A 134 -1.12 3.03 26.34
CA LEU A 134 -2.49 2.99 25.87
C LEU A 134 -3.07 1.59 25.98
N TRP A 135 -4.27 1.51 26.55
CA TRP A 135 -4.99 0.28 26.81
C TRP A 135 -6.40 0.35 26.22
N ILE A 136 -6.88 -0.77 25.74
CA ILE A 136 -8.23 -0.94 25.21
C ILE A 136 -9.01 -1.84 26.14
N PHE A 137 -10.26 -1.46 26.38
CA PHE A 137 -11.23 -2.25 27.11
C PHE A 137 -12.14 -2.97 26.11
N VAL A 138 -12.13 -4.30 26.14
CA VAL A 138 -12.88 -5.16 25.20
C VAL A 138 -14.00 -5.87 25.95
N THR A 139 -15.24 -5.74 25.46
CA THR A 139 -16.40 -6.49 25.96
C THR A 139 -16.67 -7.71 25.09
N GLU A 140 -17.47 -8.67 25.56
CA GLU A 140 -17.90 -9.84 24.75
C GLU A 140 -18.68 -9.47 23.47
N GLY A 141 -19.18 -8.23 23.38
CA GLY A 141 -19.84 -7.67 22.18
C GLY A 141 -18.96 -6.77 21.30
N GLY A 142 -17.65 -6.65 21.59
CA GLY A 142 -16.71 -5.81 20.83
C GLY A 142 -16.07 -4.66 21.62
N LEU A 143 -15.34 -3.79 20.91
CA LEU A 143 -14.55 -2.67 21.44
C LEU A 143 -15.44 -1.58 22.06
N SER A 144 -15.12 -1.13 23.28
CA SER A 144 -15.76 0.06 23.87
C SER A 144 -14.94 1.33 23.60
N LEU A 145 -14.88 1.77 22.33
CA LEU A 145 -14.40 3.12 21.99
C LEU A 145 -15.61 4.09 21.94
N PRO A 146 -15.49 5.33 22.46
CA PRO A 146 -16.56 6.30 22.34
C PRO A 146 -16.70 6.75 20.89
N SER A 147 -17.92 6.71 20.34
CA SER A 147 -18.25 7.37 19.08
C SER A 147 -17.93 8.87 19.19
N ALA A 148 -17.16 9.40 18.24
CA ALA A 148 -16.63 10.76 18.28
C ALA A 148 -17.76 11.82 18.32
N VAL A 149 -17.69 12.71 19.30
CA VAL A 149 -18.35 14.03 19.29
C VAL A 149 -17.26 15.08 19.23
N THR A 150 -17.40 15.97 18.25
CA THR A 150 -16.54 17.12 17.91
C THR A 150 -16.25 18.06 19.09
N GLY A 151 -15.00 18.50 19.25
CA GLY A 151 -14.65 19.58 20.20
C GLY A 151 -13.15 19.90 20.27
N SER A 152 -12.81 21.12 19.86
CA SER A 152 -11.51 21.77 19.63
C SER A 152 -10.57 22.04 20.83
N GLY A 153 -9.26 22.12 20.51
CA GLY A 153 -8.24 22.99 21.14
C GLY A 153 -7.38 22.32 22.23
N SER A 154 -6.08 22.54 22.40
CA SER A 154 -5.06 23.40 21.78
C SER A 154 -3.70 22.98 22.36
N ALA A 155 -2.64 22.93 21.55
CA ALA A 155 -1.23 22.74 21.98
C ALA A 155 -0.64 24.07 22.55
N PRO A 156 0.67 24.26 22.86
CA PRO A 156 1.90 23.39 22.92
C PRO A 156 2.78 23.79 24.17
N PRO A 157 4.14 23.84 24.21
CA PRO A 157 5.23 23.27 23.39
C PRO A 157 6.48 22.69 24.15
N ASP A 158 7.44 22.20 23.35
CA ASP A 158 8.91 22.35 23.46
C ASP A 158 9.86 21.26 24.04
N ASN A 159 10.72 20.79 23.12
CA ASN A 159 12.20 20.83 23.08
C ASN A 159 13.11 19.74 23.70
N VAL A 160 14.05 19.32 22.82
CA VAL A 160 15.53 19.17 23.01
C VAL A 160 16.14 17.79 23.34
N VAL A 161 16.77 17.22 22.29
CA VAL A 161 18.15 16.68 22.16
C VAL A 161 18.54 15.34 22.80
N GLY A 162 19.17 14.48 21.99
CA GLY A 162 20.34 13.68 22.44
C GLY A 162 20.52 12.28 21.85
N ALA A 163 21.33 12.17 20.80
CA ALA A 163 22.30 11.12 20.41
C ALA A 163 22.13 9.62 20.81
N GLY A 164 22.36 8.72 19.82
CA GLY A 164 22.34 7.24 19.92
C GLY A 164 23.50 6.59 20.70
N PRO A 165 23.73 5.26 20.58
CA PRO A 165 24.10 4.65 19.29
C PRO A 165 23.51 3.25 18.98
N SER A 166 23.80 2.84 17.76
CA SER A 166 23.54 1.58 17.05
C SER A 166 23.82 0.27 17.79
N MET A 167 23.05 -0.79 17.46
CA MET A 167 23.59 -2.10 17.07
C MET A 167 22.60 -2.91 16.21
N GLY A 168 23.09 -3.39 15.06
CA GLY A 168 22.84 -4.74 14.54
C GLY A 168 21.47 -5.08 13.96
N ALA A 169 21.22 -4.74 12.70
CA ALA A 169 20.19 -5.39 11.89
C ALA A 169 20.63 -6.81 11.50
N ALA A 170 19.82 -7.81 11.85
CA ALA A 170 19.85 -9.16 11.28
C ALA A 170 18.71 -9.31 10.25
N PRO A 171 18.87 -10.18 9.23
CA PRO A 171 18.08 -10.12 8.01
C PRO A 171 16.77 -10.93 8.08
N GLY A 172 15.70 -10.32 7.56
CA GLY A 172 14.59 -11.00 6.88
C GLY A 172 13.70 -11.91 7.73
N ASP A 173 12.67 -11.34 8.35
CA ASP A 173 11.53 -12.11 8.82
C ASP A 173 10.42 -12.05 7.75
N ALA A 174 10.22 -13.18 7.07
CA ALA A 174 9.07 -13.37 6.20
C ALA A 174 7.81 -13.39 7.09
N GLY A 175 6.77 -12.66 6.69
CA GLY A 175 5.57 -12.41 7.48
C GLY A 175 5.03 -13.64 8.22
N ASN A 176 5.00 -13.56 9.54
CA ASN A 176 4.47 -14.58 10.41
C ASN A 176 2.93 -14.57 10.34
N VAL A 177 2.36 -15.29 9.37
CA VAL A 177 0.91 -15.51 9.28
C VAL A 177 0.54 -16.59 10.30
N ASN A 178 -0.25 -16.23 11.31
CA ASN A 178 -0.73 -17.19 12.31
C ASN A 178 -1.46 -18.36 11.62
N PRO A 179 -1.10 -19.62 11.92
CA PRO A 179 -1.74 -20.79 11.33
C PRO A 179 -3.26 -20.74 11.51
N LEU A 180 -4.00 -21.05 10.45
CA LEU A 180 -5.45 -21.14 10.53
C LEU A 180 -5.86 -22.27 11.48
N PRO A 181 -6.77 -22.04 12.44
CA PRO A 181 -7.26 -23.09 13.32
C PRO A 181 -7.98 -24.15 12.48
N SER A 182 -7.70 -25.43 12.72
CA SER A 182 -8.39 -26.52 12.05
C SER A 182 -9.86 -26.54 12.46
N TYR A 183 -10.77 -26.58 11.49
CA TYR A 183 -12.19 -26.77 11.78
C TYR A 183 -12.44 -28.15 12.40
N ARG A 184 -13.14 -28.19 13.54
CA ARG A 184 -13.61 -29.42 14.17
C ARG A 184 -15.13 -29.45 14.08
N SER A 185 -15.71 -30.60 13.73
CA SER A 185 -17.15 -30.75 13.46
C SER A 185 -18.09 -30.43 14.63
N ASN A 186 -17.54 -30.28 15.84
CA ASN A 186 -18.24 -29.89 17.06
C ASN A 186 -18.23 -28.38 17.35
N VAL A 187 -17.53 -27.57 16.55
CA VAL A 187 -17.51 -26.10 16.63
C VAL A 187 -18.64 -25.54 15.76
N ASP A 188 -19.34 -24.51 16.23
CA ASP A 188 -20.34 -23.82 15.42
C ASP A 188 -19.68 -23.18 14.20
N LEU A 189 -20.22 -23.45 13.00
CA LEU A 189 -19.61 -22.98 11.76
C LEU A 189 -19.63 -21.46 11.63
N ALA A 190 -20.66 -20.78 12.15
CA ALA A 190 -20.72 -19.32 12.08
C ALA A 190 -19.69 -18.70 13.01
N GLU A 191 -19.50 -19.26 14.20
CA GLU A 191 -18.44 -18.88 15.14
C GLU A 191 -17.06 -19.09 14.52
N TYR A 192 -16.79 -20.28 13.96
CA TYR A 192 -15.53 -20.56 13.29
C TYR A 192 -15.24 -19.57 12.15
N LEU A 193 -16.21 -19.34 11.26
CA LEU A 193 -16.06 -18.41 10.14
C LEU A 193 -15.83 -16.97 10.61
N ARG A 194 -16.42 -16.57 11.74
CA ARG A 194 -16.18 -15.26 12.36
C ARG A 194 -14.75 -15.14 12.86
N ASP A 195 -14.24 -16.19 13.52
CA ASP A 195 -12.90 -16.17 14.13
C ASP A 195 -11.77 -16.15 13.10
N VAL A 196 -11.97 -16.80 11.96
CA VAL A 196 -10.98 -16.82 10.87
C VAL A 196 -11.14 -15.67 9.87
N ALA A 197 -12.24 -14.92 9.94
CA ALA A 197 -12.44 -13.77 9.07
C ALA A 197 -11.49 -12.63 9.45
N VAL A 198 -11.11 -11.82 8.48
CA VAL A 198 -10.30 -10.61 8.69
C VAL A 198 -11.26 -9.44 8.98
N PRO A 199 -11.45 -9.04 10.25
CA PRO A 199 -12.54 -8.14 10.63
C PRO A 199 -12.40 -6.76 9.98
N ASN A 200 -11.19 -6.24 9.83
CA ASN A 200 -10.90 -4.92 9.25
C ASN A 200 -10.74 -4.91 7.72
N ALA A 201 -11.03 -6.02 7.03
CA ALA A 201 -10.94 -6.08 5.57
C ALA A 201 -12.24 -5.72 4.85
N GLY A 202 -13.39 -5.64 5.55
CA GLY A 202 -14.68 -5.29 4.96
C GLY A 202 -14.91 -3.79 4.80
N TYR A 203 -15.89 -3.41 3.97
CA TYR A 203 -16.26 -2.00 3.73
C TYR A 203 -16.71 -1.26 4.99
N GLU A 204 -17.22 -1.97 6.00
CA GLU A 204 -17.78 -1.42 7.24
C GLU A 204 -16.70 -0.88 8.19
N CYS A 205 -15.45 -1.32 8.03
CA CYS A 205 -14.33 -0.91 8.88
C CYS A 205 -13.56 0.28 8.32
N ARG A 206 -14.04 0.84 7.20
CA ARG A 206 -13.48 2.04 6.59
C ARG A 206 -14.11 3.30 7.17
N GLN A 207 -13.34 4.37 7.21
CA GLN A 207 -13.83 5.67 7.66
C GLN A 207 -14.66 6.35 6.55
N PRO A 208 -15.58 7.26 6.88
CA PRO A 208 -16.30 8.05 5.88
C PRO A 208 -15.37 8.79 4.90
N GLU A 209 -14.17 9.18 5.35
CA GLU A 209 -13.17 9.86 4.53
C GLU A 209 -12.53 8.95 3.46
N ASP A 210 -12.67 7.62 3.58
CA ASP A 210 -12.15 6.66 2.62
C ASP A 210 -13.03 6.54 1.37
N SER A 211 -14.25 7.11 1.38
CA SER A 211 -15.16 7.15 0.24
C SER A 211 -14.88 8.36 -0.66
N CYS A 212 -15.28 8.30 -1.93
CA CYS A 212 -15.26 9.46 -2.82
C CYS A 212 -16.07 10.62 -2.20
N LEU A 213 -15.52 11.84 -2.31
CA LEU A 213 -16.26 13.04 -1.97
C LEU A 213 -17.52 13.11 -2.84
N VAL A 214 -18.66 13.47 -2.24
CA VAL A 214 -19.94 13.60 -2.96
C VAL A 214 -19.78 14.53 -4.16
N GLY A 215 -20.21 14.07 -5.34
CA GLY A 215 -20.08 14.82 -6.58
C GLY A 215 -18.74 14.64 -7.31
N THR A 216 -17.85 13.78 -6.80
CA THR A 216 -16.61 13.39 -7.50
C THR A 216 -16.69 11.96 -8.00
N ARG A 217 -16.05 11.67 -9.14
CA ARG A 217 -15.97 10.35 -9.78
C ARG A 217 -17.36 9.75 -10.11
N GLU A 218 -18.39 10.59 -10.20
CA GLU A 218 -19.77 10.13 -10.37
C GLU A 218 -20.00 9.42 -11.71
N GLU A 219 -19.28 9.81 -12.76
CA GLU A 219 -19.36 9.15 -14.07
C GLU A 219 -18.91 7.68 -13.99
N VAL A 220 -17.68 7.44 -13.51
CA VAL A 220 -17.14 6.07 -13.38
C VAL A 220 -17.94 5.24 -12.37
N ILE A 221 -18.36 5.84 -11.25
CA ILE A 221 -19.22 5.17 -10.27
C ILE A 221 -20.57 4.79 -10.91
N SER A 222 -21.15 5.67 -11.74
CA SER A 222 -22.40 5.39 -12.44
C SER A 222 -22.25 4.27 -13.46
N ASN A 223 -21.15 4.23 -14.22
CA ASN A 223 -20.85 3.15 -15.14
C ASN A 223 -20.76 1.79 -14.41
N ILE A 224 -20.03 1.75 -13.28
CA ILE A 224 -19.92 0.53 -12.45
C ILE A 224 -21.30 0.13 -11.89
N LEU A 225 -22.08 1.08 -11.38
CA LEU A 225 -23.41 0.77 -10.85
C LEU A 225 -24.43 0.38 -11.93
N HIS A 226 -24.24 0.82 -13.17
CA HIS A 226 -25.02 0.39 -14.33
C HIS A 226 -24.65 -1.04 -14.72
N TRP A 227 -23.35 -1.30 -14.92
CA TRP A 227 -22.80 -2.65 -15.14
C TRP A 227 -23.28 -3.66 -14.08
N ALA A 228 -23.30 -3.24 -12.81
CA ALA A 228 -23.72 -4.09 -11.71
C ALA A 228 -25.18 -4.55 -11.86
N LYS A 229 -26.03 -3.79 -12.57
CA LYS A 229 -27.46 -4.06 -12.73
C LYS A 229 -27.79 -4.80 -14.02
N ASP A 230 -27.05 -4.53 -15.09
CA ASP A 230 -27.32 -5.10 -16.41
C ASP A 230 -26.90 -6.57 -16.45
N ARG A 231 -27.83 -7.47 -16.78
CA ARG A 231 -27.55 -8.92 -16.88
C ARG A 231 -26.82 -9.30 -18.16
N ASN A 232 -26.87 -8.45 -19.18
CA ASN A 232 -26.23 -8.68 -20.47
C ASN A 232 -24.74 -8.31 -20.44
N GLU A 233 -24.34 -7.48 -19.49
CA GLU A 233 -22.93 -7.15 -19.27
C GLU A 233 -22.18 -8.36 -18.68
N PRO A 234 -20.87 -8.49 -18.98
CA PRO A 234 -20.05 -9.55 -18.41
C PRO A 234 -20.10 -9.57 -16.87
N PRO A 235 -20.05 -10.74 -16.21
CA PRO A 235 -20.26 -10.88 -14.76
C PRO A 235 -19.11 -10.33 -13.91
N VAL A 236 -17.98 -10.00 -14.53
CA VAL A 236 -16.83 -9.39 -13.85
C VAL A 236 -16.62 -7.97 -14.39
N CYS A 237 -16.40 -7.00 -13.49
CA CYS A 237 -15.92 -5.67 -13.83
C CYS A 237 -14.57 -5.43 -13.17
N TRP A 238 -13.58 -5.02 -13.95
CA TRP A 238 -12.24 -4.72 -13.48
C TRP A 238 -11.91 -3.26 -13.78
N LEU A 239 -11.72 -2.46 -12.72
CA LEU A 239 -11.25 -1.08 -12.79
C LEU A 239 -9.74 -1.02 -12.56
N SER A 240 -8.99 -0.60 -13.58
CA SER A 240 -7.54 -0.45 -13.50
C SER A 240 -7.10 1.02 -13.48
N ALA A 241 -6.07 1.32 -12.68
CA ALA A 241 -5.46 2.65 -12.60
C ALA A 241 -4.10 2.62 -11.89
N GLY A 242 -3.31 3.68 -12.05
CA GLY A 242 -2.07 3.91 -11.31
C GLY A 242 -2.28 4.10 -9.81
N ALA A 243 -1.17 4.20 -9.07
CA ALA A 243 -1.22 4.54 -7.64
C ALA A 243 -1.74 5.97 -7.44
N GLY A 244 -2.46 6.21 -6.35
CA GLY A 244 -2.88 7.57 -5.96
C GLY A 244 -4.03 8.21 -6.76
N VAL A 245 -4.64 7.50 -7.72
CA VAL A 245 -5.73 8.03 -8.59
C VAL A 245 -7.13 7.94 -7.94
N GLY A 246 -7.29 7.10 -6.90
CA GLY A 246 -8.54 7.00 -6.12
C GLY A 246 -9.35 5.70 -6.28
N LYS A 247 -8.74 4.60 -6.74
CA LYS A 247 -9.42 3.30 -6.93
C LYS A 247 -10.15 2.82 -5.67
N SER A 248 -9.46 2.82 -4.53
CA SER A 248 -10.02 2.35 -3.26
C SER A 248 -11.18 3.19 -2.77
N ALA A 249 -11.17 4.50 -3.05
CA ALA A 249 -12.28 5.38 -2.72
C ALA A 249 -13.52 5.10 -3.58
N ILE A 250 -13.31 4.82 -4.87
CA ILE A 250 -14.38 4.37 -5.78
C ILE A 250 -14.95 3.03 -5.29
N ALA A 251 -14.09 2.07 -4.94
CA ALA A 251 -14.53 0.78 -4.41
C ALA A 251 -15.34 0.90 -3.12
N GLN A 252 -14.89 1.75 -2.18
CA GLN A 252 -15.62 2.04 -0.96
C GLN A 252 -17.00 2.64 -1.27
N THR A 253 -17.07 3.67 -2.10
CA THR A 253 -18.36 4.31 -2.45
C THR A 253 -19.30 3.37 -3.21
N VAL A 254 -18.77 2.52 -4.09
CA VAL A 254 -19.54 1.49 -4.79
C VAL A 254 -20.10 0.48 -3.77
N ALA A 255 -19.27 -0.02 -2.85
CA ALA A 255 -19.70 -0.92 -1.78
C ALA A 255 -20.80 -0.28 -0.91
N ASP A 256 -20.60 0.96 -0.44
CA ASP A 256 -21.59 1.71 0.36
C ASP A 256 -22.93 1.85 -0.37
N ARG A 257 -22.91 2.22 -1.66
CA ARG A 257 -24.13 2.40 -2.47
C ARG A 257 -24.83 1.06 -2.75
N LEU A 258 -24.08 -0.04 -2.87
CA LEU A 258 -24.64 -1.38 -3.04
C LEU A 258 -25.22 -1.93 -1.74
N ALA A 259 -24.55 -1.70 -0.60
CA ALA A 259 -25.01 -2.08 0.73
C ALA A 259 -26.32 -1.37 1.09
N LYS A 260 -26.42 -0.05 0.86
CA LYS A 260 -27.68 0.72 1.02
C LYS A 260 -28.84 0.19 0.17
N LYS A 261 -28.54 -0.42 -0.97
CA LYS A 261 -29.52 -1.07 -1.87
C LYS A 261 -29.74 -2.54 -1.55
N GLN A 262 -29.12 -3.07 -0.49
CA GLN A 262 -29.14 -4.49 -0.10
C GLN A 262 -28.66 -5.43 -1.21
N ARG A 263 -27.69 -4.99 -2.00
CA ARG A 263 -27.11 -5.72 -3.15
C ARG A 263 -25.65 -6.12 -2.99
N LEU A 264 -25.00 -5.69 -1.92
CA LEU A 264 -23.64 -6.12 -1.57
C LEU A 264 -23.72 -7.45 -0.80
N LEU A 265 -23.02 -8.48 -1.28
CA LEU A 265 -22.96 -9.78 -0.60
C LEU A 265 -21.78 -9.86 0.36
N ALA A 266 -20.62 -9.39 -0.09
CA ALA A 266 -19.38 -9.39 0.64
C ALA A 266 -18.43 -8.36 0.03
N SER A 267 -17.43 -7.97 0.81
CA SER A 267 -16.36 -7.08 0.39
C SER A 267 -15.04 -7.47 1.01
N PHE A 268 -13.94 -7.23 0.30
CA PHE A 268 -12.60 -7.37 0.86
C PHE A 268 -11.68 -6.31 0.27
N PHE A 269 -10.98 -5.59 1.12
CA PHE A 269 -10.06 -4.54 0.73
C PHE A 269 -8.65 -4.95 1.14
N PHE A 270 -7.89 -5.44 0.16
CA PHE A 270 -6.48 -5.78 0.37
C PHE A 270 -5.71 -4.54 0.77
N ARG A 271 -4.67 -4.74 1.57
CA ARG A 271 -3.73 -3.68 1.93
C ARG A 271 -2.34 -4.24 2.14
N ARG A 272 -1.40 -3.81 1.29
CA ARG A 272 -0.01 -4.30 1.34
C ARG A 272 0.62 -3.96 2.69
N GLY A 273 1.33 -4.92 3.28
CA GLY A 273 2.03 -4.76 4.57
C GLY A 273 1.13 -4.81 5.81
N GLU A 274 -0.19 -5.00 5.67
CA GLU A 274 -1.12 -5.14 6.81
C GLU A 274 -1.48 -6.61 7.12
N GLY A 275 -0.47 -7.47 7.18
CA GLY A 275 -0.61 -8.88 7.61
C GLY A 275 -1.69 -9.65 6.84
N ASP A 276 -2.74 -10.07 7.55
CA ASP A 276 -3.88 -10.81 6.98
C ASP A 276 -4.62 -10.07 5.84
N ARG A 277 -4.50 -8.74 5.74
CA ARG A 277 -5.05 -7.95 4.62
C ARG A 277 -4.16 -7.95 3.38
N ALA A 278 -2.90 -8.36 3.50
CA ALA A 278 -1.99 -8.57 2.37
C ALA A 278 -1.97 -10.05 1.93
N SER A 279 -2.36 -10.97 2.81
CA SER A 279 -2.40 -12.41 2.55
C SER A 279 -3.73 -12.85 1.94
N SER A 280 -3.67 -13.88 1.09
CA SER A 280 -4.86 -14.55 0.55
C SER A 280 -5.43 -15.64 1.45
N SER A 281 -4.68 -16.08 2.47
CA SER A 281 -5.01 -17.24 3.32
C SER A 281 -6.42 -17.18 3.95
N ARG A 282 -6.85 -15.99 4.38
CA ARG A 282 -8.15 -15.76 5.04
C ARG A 282 -9.18 -15.11 4.12
N PHE A 283 -8.81 -14.84 2.88
CA PHE A 283 -9.61 -14.04 1.96
C PHE A 283 -10.97 -14.67 1.66
N ILE A 284 -11.01 -15.92 1.20
CA ILE A 284 -12.27 -16.59 0.84
C ILE A 284 -13.11 -16.90 2.08
N LEU A 285 -12.47 -17.26 3.19
CA LEU A 285 -13.16 -17.49 4.47
C LEU A 285 -13.86 -16.22 4.96
N THR A 286 -13.20 -15.07 4.82
CA THR A 286 -13.79 -13.76 5.13
C THR A 286 -14.99 -13.46 4.25
N LEU A 287 -14.90 -13.72 2.94
CA LEU A 287 -16.04 -13.57 2.03
C LEU A 287 -17.18 -14.53 2.38
N ALA A 288 -16.88 -15.78 2.75
CA ALA A 288 -17.87 -16.78 3.14
C ALA A 288 -18.59 -16.39 4.45
N HIS A 289 -17.86 -15.84 5.43
CA HIS A 289 -18.44 -15.29 6.66
C HIS A 289 -19.40 -14.14 6.33
N GLN A 290 -18.96 -13.13 5.58
CA GLN A 290 -19.80 -12.00 5.19
C GLN A 290 -21.01 -12.44 4.37
N LEU A 291 -20.84 -13.42 3.47
CA LEU A 291 -21.92 -14.00 2.69
C LEU A 291 -22.96 -14.69 3.59
N SER A 292 -22.53 -15.35 4.66
CA SER A 292 -23.44 -15.98 5.63
C SER A 292 -24.23 -14.95 6.45
N LEU A 293 -23.66 -13.78 6.73
CA LEU A 293 -24.39 -12.68 7.37
C LEU A 293 -25.39 -12.03 6.41
N SER A 294 -24.94 -11.74 5.20
CA SER A 294 -25.78 -11.18 4.13
C SER A 294 -26.90 -12.14 3.75
N VAL A 295 -26.66 -13.45 3.79
CA VAL A 295 -27.60 -14.46 3.34
C VAL A 295 -27.59 -15.68 4.29
N PRO A 296 -28.23 -15.59 5.47
CA PRO A 296 -28.13 -16.62 6.53
C PRO A 296 -28.46 -18.05 6.10
N SER A 297 -29.40 -18.19 5.17
CA SER A 297 -29.80 -19.50 4.62
C SER A 297 -28.73 -20.22 3.82
N ILE A 298 -27.58 -19.59 3.53
CA ILE A 298 -26.45 -20.20 2.82
C ILE A 298 -25.50 -20.94 3.75
N LEU A 299 -25.50 -20.61 5.04
CA LEU A 299 -24.59 -21.20 6.03
C LEU A 299 -24.65 -22.74 6.06
N PRO A 300 -25.83 -23.40 5.98
CA PRO A 300 -25.88 -24.86 5.92
C PRO A 300 -25.29 -25.45 4.62
N LEU A 301 -25.28 -24.69 3.53
CA LEU A 301 -24.67 -25.11 2.26
C LEU A 301 -23.15 -25.01 2.33
N ILE A 302 -22.62 -23.92 2.89
CA ILE A 302 -21.20 -23.77 3.21
C ILE A 302 -20.75 -24.93 4.12
N GLY A 303 -21.55 -25.28 5.13
CA GLY A 303 -21.25 -26.37 6.04
C GLY A 303 -21.12 -27.76 5.40
N LYS A 304 -21.64 -27.96 4.17
CA LYS A 304 -21.40 -29.21 3.44
C LYS A 304 -19.93 -29.37 3.03
N ALA A 305 -19.26 -28.28 2.67
CA ALA A 305 -17.84 -28.28 2.32
C ALA A 305 -16.96 -28.63 3.53
N PHE A 306 -17.37 -28.22 4.73
CA PHE A 306 -16.63 -28.47 5.98
C PHE A 306 -16.85 -29.88 6.58
N LYS A 307 -17.86 -30.63 6.13
CA LYS A 307 -18.19 -31.95 6.70
C LYS A 307 -17.24 -33.07 6.28
N ASN A 308 -16.66 -33.00 5.09
CA ASN A 308 -15.91 -34.11 4.49
C ASN A 308 -14.49 -33.73 4.05
N GLU A 309 -14.06 -32.48 4.22
CA GLU A 309 -12.83 -31.97 3.60
C GLU A 309 -12.11 -30.92 4.46
N ARG A 310 -10.79 -30.87 4.33
CA ARG A 310 -9.95 -29.76 4.83
C ARG A 310 -10.02 -28.56 3.88
N VAL A 311 -11.22 -28.01 3.66
CA VAL A 311 -11.45 -26.94 2.69
C VAL A 311 -10.58 -25.70 2.97
N VAL A 312 -10.30 -25.43 4.24
CA VAL A 312 -9.45 -24.33 4.74
C VAL A 312 -8.01 -24.44 4.24
N ASP A 313 -7.50 -25.66 4.04
CA ASP A 313 -6.14 -25.93 3.59
C ASP A 313 -6.04 -26.07 2.06
N GLN A 314 -7.17 -25.92 1.34
CA GLN A 314 -7.19 -26.05 -0.11
C GLN A 314 -6.73 -24.76 -0.80
N PRO A 315 -6.26 -24.85 -2.06
CA PRO A 315 -6.00 -23.68 -2.90
C PRO A 315 -7.20 -22.73 -3.03
N LEU A 316 -6.95 -21.44 -3.29
CA LEU A 316 -7.98 -20.40 -3.33
C LEU A 316 -9.12 -20.68 -4.31
N ASP A 317 -8.81 -21.28 -5.47
CA ASP A 317 -9.79 -21.62 -6.50
C ASP A 317 -10.77 -22.70 -6.01
N VAL A 318 -10.28 -23.67 -5.23
CA VAL A 318 -11.11 -24.71 -4.62
C VAL A 318 -11.97 -24.11 -3.51
N GLN A 319 -11.39 -23.28 -2.64
CA GLN A 319 -12.13 -22.57 -1.59
C GLN A 319 -13.25 -21.70 -2.19
N LEU A 320 -12.93 -20.89 -3.19
CA LEU A 320 -13.89 -20.05 -3.92
C LEU A 320 -15.06 -20.90 -4.44
N THR A 321 -14.73 -22.02 -5.10
CA THR A 321 -15.74 -22.89 -5.69
C THR A 321 -16.68 -23.45 -4.62
N LYS A 322 -16.13 -24.04 -3.55
CA LYS A 322 -16.90 -24.75 -2.53
C LYS A 322 -17.61 -23.84 -1.52
N LEU A 323 -17.02 -22.68 -1.22
CA LEU A 323 -17.52 -21.78 -0.17
C LEU A 323 -18.37 -20.62 -0.69
N LEU A 324 -18.20 -20.24 -1.96
CA LEU A 324 -18.95 -19.12 -2.56
C LEU A 324 -19.78 -19.60 -3.76
N VAL A 325 -19.15 -20.19 -4.79
CA VAL A 325 -19.83 -20.49 -6.06
C VAL A 325 -20.90 -21.57 -5.91
N GLU A 326 -20.55 -22.76 -5.42
CA GLU A 326 -21.48 -23.88 -5.28
C GLU A 326 -22.66 -23.57 -4.33
N PRO A 327 -22.45 -22.96 -3.14
CA PRO A 327 -23.56 -22.56 -2.28
C PRO A 327 -24.54 -21.60 -2.96
N LEU A 328 -24.04 -20.73 -3.83
CA LEU A 328 -24.84 -19.74 -4.55
C LEU A 328 -25.52 -20.29 -5.81
N LEU A 329 -24.93 -21.30 -6.45
CA LEU A 329 -25.47 -21.94 -7.66
C LEU A 329 -26.27 -23.22 -7.35
N SER A 330 -26.30 -23.68 -6.10
CA SER A 330 -26.91 -24.96 -5.75
C SER A 330 -28.39 -25.05 -6.17
N ARG A 331 -28.73 -26.07 -6.94
CA ARG A 331 -30.11 -26.41 -7.36
C ARG A 331 -31.07 -26.65 -6.19
N THR A 332 -30.57 -26.77 -4.95
CA THR A 332 -31.39 -26.84 -3.72
C THR A 332 -32.18 -25.56 -3.41
N LEU A 333 -31.90 -24.47 -4.12
CA LEU A 333 -32.74 -23.26 -4.15
C LEU A 333 -34.17 -23.52 -4.66
N SER A 334 -34.40 -24.66 -5.31
CA SER A 334 -35.73 -25.12 -5.76
C SER A 334 -36.59 -25.72 -4.63
N MET A 335 -36.02 -25.96 -3.45
CA MET A 335 -36.73 -26.57 -2.32
C MET A 335 -37.50 -25.50 -1.52
N PRO A 336 -38.72 -25.78 -1.02
CA PRO A 336 -39.55 -24.83 -0.26
C PRO A 336 -38.86 -24.22 0.97
N ILE A 337 -37.93 -24.95 1.58
CA ILE A 337 -37.16 -24.52 2.77
C ILE A 337 -36.18 -23.38 2.43
N HIS A 338 -35.74 -23.29 1.16
CA HIS A 338 -34.86 -22.23 0.67
C HIS A 338 -35.64 -21.12 -0.07
N ARG A 339 -36.98 -21.07 0.03
CA ARG A 339 -37.81 -20.05 -0.63
C ARG A 339 -37.39 -18.62 -0.27
N LYS A 340 -36.98 -18.35 0.98
CA LYS A 340 -36.42 -17.06 1.40
C LYS A 340 -35.05 -16.74 0.77
N LEU A 341 -34.22 -17.75 0.52
CA LEU A 341 -32.92 -17.64 -0.15
C LEU A 341 -33.10 -17.34 -1.65
N ALA A 342 -33.99 -18.11 -2.29
CA ALA A 342 -34.45 -17.83 -3.63
C ALA A 342 -35.08 -16.44 -3.69
N GLU A 343 -35.99 -16.05 -2.82
CA GLU A 343 -36.56 -14.71 -2.76
C GLU A 343 -35.48 -13.62 -2.58
N LYS A 344 -34.48 -13.75 -1.71
CA LYS A 344 -33.42 -12.73 -1.59
C LYS A 344 -32.49 -12.67 -2.82
N LEU A 345 -32.19 -13.81 -3.45
CA LEU A 345 -31.35 -13.89 -4.65
C LEU A 345 -32.12 -13.65 -5.97
N THR A 346 -33.45 -13.84 -5.98
CA THR A 346 -34.33 -13.84 -7.18
C THR A 346 -35.49 -12.83 -7.15
N ASN A 347 -35.94 -12.31 -5.98
CA ASN A 347 -36.90 -11.17 -5.93
C ASN A 347 -36.29 -9.89 -6.48
N VAL A 348 -34.98 -9.82 -6.62
CA VAL A 348 -34.32 -8.73 -7.32
C VAL A 348 -34.15 -9.17 -8.77
N ARG A 349 -34.82 -8.50 -9.71
CA ARG A 349 -34.52 -8.58 -11.16
C ARG A 349 -33.06 -8.23 -11.49
N VAL A 350 -32.25 -7.89 -10.51
CA VAL A 350 -30.94 -7.25 -10.61
C VAL A 350 -29.92 -8.09 -9.84
N PRO A 351 -28.74 -8.38 -10.41
CA PRO A 351 -27.70 -9.19 -9.76
C PRO A 351 -27.17 -8.57 -8.45
N ASN A 352 -26.67 -9.41 -7.55
CA ASN A 352 -25.93 -9.00 -6.35
C ASN A 352 -24.41 -8.96 -6.65
N VAL A 353 -23.65 -8.26 -5.82
CA VAL A 353 -22.24 -7.93 -6.12
C VAL A 353 -21.32 -8.28 -4.94
N ILE A 354 -20.13 -8.78 -5.26
CA ILE A 354 -18.99 -8.89 -4.35
C ILE A 354 -17.95 -7.85 -4.80
N VAL A 355 -17.46 -7.02 -3.86
CA VAL A 355 -16.49 -5.94 -4.14
C VAL A 355 -15.13 -6.29 -3.56
N ILE A 356 -14.10 -6.32 -4.39
CA ILE A 356 -12.74 -6.67 -3.98
C ILE A 356 -11.77 -5.58 -4.45
N ASP A 357 -11.19 -4.85 -3.50
CA ASP A 357 -10.28 -3.74 -3.77
C ASP A 357 -8.82 -4.16 -3.64
N GLY A 358 -7.98 -3.70 -4.56
CA GLY A 358 -6.53 -3.80 -4.47
C GLY A 358 -5.98 -5.20 -4.72
N LEU A 359 -6.39 -5.91 -5.78
CA LEU A 359 -5.85 -7.26 -6.05
C LEU A 359 -4.31 -7.28 -6.17
N ASP A 360 -3.69 -6.19 -6.62
CA ASP A 360 -2.22 -6.03 -6.69
C ASP A 360 -1.55 -5.79 -5.33
N GLU A 361 -2.33 -5.56 -4.28
CA GLU A 361 -1.85 -5.42 -2.91
C GLU A 361 -1.77 -6.75 -2.15
N CYS A 362 -2.20 -7.85 -2.77
CA CYS A 362 -2.02 -9.19 -2.25
C CYS A 362 -0.60 -9.72 -2.54
N ASP A 363 0.06 -10.28 -1.53
CA ASP A 363 1.40 -10.84 -1.66
C ASP A 363 1.42 -12.16 -2.45
N ASP A 364 0.30 -12.89 -2.46
CA ASP A 364 0.15 -14.23 -3.04
C ASP A 364 -0.24 -14.19 -4.54
N LYS A 365 0.64 -13.62 -5.37
CA LYS A 365 0.38 -13.36 -6.82
C LYS A 365 -0.09 -14.59 -7.61
N GLN A 366 0.47 -15.77 -7.33
CA GLN A 366 0.09 -17.01 -8.01
C GLN A 366 -1.32 -17.45 -7.63
N GLU A 367 -1.69 -17.32 -6.35
CA GLU A 367 -3.04 -17.66 -5.90
C GLU A 367 -4.08 -16.67 -6.43
N MET A 368 -3.76 -15.38 -6.52
CA MET A 368 -4.62 -14.38 -7.20
C MET A 368 -4.86 -14.73 -8.68
N THR A 369 -3.82 -15.20 -9.38
CA THR A 369 -3.93 -15.66 -10.77
C THR A 369 -4.93 -16.81 -10.91
N LYS A 370 -4.85 -17.81 -10.01
CA LYS A 370 -5.78 -18.95 -9.99
C LYS A 370 -7.20 -18.52 -9.63
N PHE A 371 -7.34 -17.65 -8.63
CA PHE A 371 -8.60 -17.08 -8.19
C PHE A 371 -9.35 -16.36 -9.33
N ILE A 372 -8.68 -15.49 -10.09
CA ILE A 372 -9.29 -14.77 -11.22
C ILE A 372 -9.80 -15.75 -12.29
N LYS A 373 -8.98 -16.76 -12.65
CA LYS A 373 -9.38 -17.79 -13.63
C LYS A 373 -10.58 -18.61 -13.13
N ALA A 374 -10.61 -18.94 -11.84
CA ALA A 374 -11.69 -19.71 -11.24
C ALA A 374 -13.01 -18.93 -11.22
N ILE A 375 -12.99 -17.63 -10.92
CA ILE A 375 -14.19 -16.77 -11.01
C ILE A 375 -14.74 -16.78 -12.42
N ALA A 376 -13.88 -16.53 -13.42
CA ALA A 376 -14.36 -16.46 -14.79
C ALA A 376 -14.95 -17.79 -15.29
N LYS A 377 -14.36 -18.93 -14.89
CA LYS A 377 -14.93 -20.26 -15.16
C LYS A 377 -16.28 -20.44 -14.47
N ALA A 378 -16.40 -20.03 -13.21
CA ALA A 378 -17.63 -20.14 -12.43
C ALA A 378 -18.77 -19.25 -12.96
N THR A 379 -18.43 -18.11 -13.55
CA THR A 379 -19.42 -17.13 -14.06
C THR A 379 -19.63 -17.19 -15.57
N GLY A 380 -18.92 -18.07 -16.29
CA GLY A 380 -18.95 -18.15 -17.76
C GLY A 380 -20.31 -18.56 -18.34
N ASP A 381 -21.12 -19.29 -17.59
CA ASP A 381 -22.51 -19.58 -17.95
C ASP A 381 -23.39 -18.39 -17.53
N SER A 382 -23.85 -17.59 -18.49
CA SER A 382 -24.38 -16.20 -18.38
C SER A 382 -25.66 -15.97 -17.53
N ARG A 383 -25.98 -16.86 -16.59
CA ARG A 383 -27.13 -16.75 -15.68
C ARG A 383 -26.75 -16.51 -14.21
N SER A 384 -25.48 -16.20 -13.93
CA SER A 384 -25.03 -15.90 -12.57
C SER A 384 -25.80 -14.72 -11.98
N LEU A 385 -26.40 -14.94 -10.80
CA LEU A 385 -27.03 -13.89 -9.99
C LEU A 385 -26.00 -13.04 -9.23
N ILE A 386 -24.70 -13.35 -9.40
CA ILE A 386 -23.59 -12.70 -8.71
C ILE A 386 -22.62 -12.10 -9.72
N ARG A 387 -22.16 -10.91 -9.39
CA ARG A 387 -21.15 -10.16 -10.11
C ARG A 387 -19.97 -9.84 -9.21
N PHE A 388 -18.79 -9.70 -9.81
CA PHE A 388 -17.58 -9.36 -9.09
C PHE A 388 -17.01 -8.04 -9.59
N PHE A 389 -16.82 -7.09 -8.67
CA PHE A 389 -16.15 -5.83 -8.97
C PHE A 389 -14.75 -5.84 -8.37
N PHE A 390 -13.74 -5.64 -9.21
CA PHE A 390 -12.33 -5.61 -8.84
C PHE A 390 -11.71 -4.25 -9.11
N THR A 391 -10.80 -3.84 -8.24
CA THR A 391 -9.82 -2.80 -8.55
C THR A 391 -8.41 -3.37 -8.51
N SER A 392 -7.53 -2.90 -9.40
CA SER A 392 -6.10 -3.16 -9.26
C SER A 392 -5.23 -2.27 -10.14
N ARG A 393 -3.91 -2.40 -10.02
CA ARG A 393 -2.96 -2.08 -11.08
C ARG A 393 -2.94 -3.17 -12.17
N VAL A 394 -2.44 -2.83 -13.35
CA VAL A 394 -2.25 -3.73 -14.49
C VAL A 394 -0.93 -4.48 -14.34
N GLU A 395 -0.80 -5.25 -13.26
CA GLU A 395 0.32 -6.17 -13.12
C GLU A 395 0.12 -7.42 -13.99
N GLU A 396 1.21 -7.98 -14.52
CA GLU A 396 1.15 -9.09 -15.49
C GLU A 396 0.33 -10.28 -15.01
N HIS A 397 0.49 -10.66 -13.73
CA HIS A 397 -0.22 -11.78 -13.11
C HIS A 397 -1.73 -11.56 -12.96
N ILE A 398 -2.20 -10.31 -13.04
CA ILE A 398 -3.63 -9.93 -13.02
C ILE A 398 -4.15 -9.74 -14.44
N ARG A 399 -3.36 -9.04 -15.27
CA ARG A 399 -3.67 -8.72 -16.66
C ARG A 399 -3.87 -9.98 -17.50
N GLN A 400 -2.94 -10.93 -17.46
CA GLN A 400 -2.98 -12.14 -18.29
C GLN A 400 -4.28 -12.96 -18.08
N PRO A 401 -4.71 -13.27 -16.84
CA PRO A 401 -6.01 -13.92 -16.60
C PRO A 401 -7.21 -13.16 -17.17
N PHE A 402 -7.31 -11.85 -16.93
CA PHE A 402 -8.43 -11.06 -17.45
C PHE A 402 -8.41 -10.93 -18.98
N GLU A 403 -7.22 -10.94 -19.58
CA GLU A 403 -7.01 -10.93 -21.03
C GLU A 403 -7.42 -12.21 -21.73
N GLY A 404 -7.17 -13.37 -21.13
CA GLY A 404 -7.63 -14.64 -21.66
C GLY A 404 -9.16 -14.83 -21.62
N LEU A 405 -9.91 -13.90 -21.03
CA LEU A 405 -11.34 -14.02 -20.73
C LEU A 405 -12.16 -12.77 -21.12
N PRO A 406 -12.08 -12.31 -22.39
CA PRO A 406 -12.69 -11.05 -22.82
C PRO A 406 -14.23 -11.08 -22.78
N SER A 407 -14.85 -12.24 -22.97
CA SER A 407 -16.32 -12.39 -22.91
C SER A 407 -16.89 -12.30 -21.49
N VAL A 408 -16.04 -12.40 -20.46
CA VAL A 408 -16.46 -12.50 -19.05
C VAL A 408 -16.08 -11.24 -18.25
N THR A 409 -15.25 -10.36 -18.82
CA THR A 409 -14.68 -9.20 -18.12
C THR A 409 -15.03 -7.88 -18.81
N HIS A 410 -15.81 -7.04 -18.14
CA HIS A 410 -15.97 -5.63 -18.44
C HIS A 410 -14.77 -4.85 -17.90
N ARG A 411 -13.99 -4.20 -18.76
CA ARG A 411 -12.77 -3.48 -18.34
C ARG A 411 -12.99 -1.99 -18.36
N LEU A 412 -12.62 -1.34 -17.26
CA LEU A 412 -12.62 0.11 -17.13
C LEU A 412 -11.22 0.56 -16.77
N ARG A 413 -10.70 1.58 -17.45
CA ARG A 413 -9.45 2.24 -17.08
C ARG A 413 -9.82 3.60 -16.51
N LEU A 414 -9.38 3.87 -15.28
CA LEU A 414 -9.71 5.14 -14.63
C LEU A 414 -9.08 6.34 -15.34
N ASP A 415 -7.97 6.11 -16.05
CA ASP A 415 -7.31 7.13 -16.88
C ASP A 415 -8.17 7.58 -18.08
N ASP A 416 -9.20 6.82 -18.46
CA ASP A 416 -10.13 7.20 -19.54
C ASP A 416 -11.18 8.22 -19.05
N PHE A 417 -11.22 8.52 -17.74
CA PHE A 417 -12.12 9.49 -17.13
C PHE A 417 -11.35 10.75 -16.70
N ASP A 418 -11.75 11.91 -17.21
CA ASP A 418 -11.12 13.18 -16.85
C ASP A 418 -11.34 13.52 -15.37
N ALA A 419 -10.25 13.56 -14.61
CA ALA A 419 -10.27 13.90 -13.19
C ALA A 419 -10.37 15.41 -12.92
N SER A 420 -10.22 16.27 -13.94
CA SER A 420 -10.07 17.72 -13.75
C SER A 420 -11.26 18.36 -13.04
N THR A 421 -12.48 18.00 -13.46
CA THR A 421 -13.72 18.49 -12.84
C THR A 421 -13.85 17.98 -11.40
N ASP A 422 -13.54 16.70 -11.18
CA ASP A 422 -13.60 16.08 -9.84
C ASP A 422 -12.59 16.71 -8.88
N LEU A 423 -11.36 16.96 -9.35
CA LEU A 423 -10.31 17.61 -8.57
C LEU A 423 -10.70 19.05 -8.20
N ARG A 424 -11.39 19.77 -9.10
CA ARG A 424 -11.90 21.11 -8.78
C ARG A 424 -12.91 21.07 -7.64
N VAL A 425 -13.87 20.15 -7.69
CA VAL A 425 -14.86 19.95 -6.61
C VAL A 425 -14.16 19.57 -5.30
N PHE A 426 -13.21 18.64 -5.37
CA PHE A 426 -12.43 18.20 -4.21
C PHE A 426 -11.64 19.33 -3.56
N LEU A 427 -10.82 20.06 -4.34
CA LEU A 427 -10.02 21.17 -3.85
C LEU A 427 -10.91 22.27 -3.25
N ARG A 428 -11.99 22.66 -3.94
CA ARG A 428 -12.92 23.66 -3.42
C ARG A 428 -13.50 23.23 -2.07
N SER A 429 -14.01 22.01 -1.97
CA SER A 429 -14.56 21.50 -0.71
C SER A 429 -13.52 21.50 0.43
N ARG A 430 -12.28 21.10 0.15
CA ARG A 430 -11.22 21.02 1.16
C ARG A 430 -10.76 22.40 1.62
N PHE A 431 -10.56 23.34 0.69
CA PHE A 431 -10.18 24.71 1.04
C PHE A 431 -11.32 25.49 1.71
N ASP A 432 -12.58 25.29 1.30
CA ASP A 432 -13.73 25.89 1.99
C ASP A 432 -13.82 25.41 3.45
N ASN A 433 -13.52 24.13 3.70
CA ASN A 433 -13.44 23.64 5.07
C ASN A 433 -12.29 24.28 5.85
N MET A 434 -11.11 24.37 5.24
CA MET A 434 -9.95 25.03 5.85
C MET A 434 -10.23 26.49 6.20
N LEU A 435 -10.93 27.21 5.33
CA LEU A 435 -11.32 28.61 5.52
C LEU A 435 -12.27 28.78 6.71
N ARG A 436 -13.16 27.81 6.96
CA ARG A 436 -14.00 27.77 8.17
C ARG A 436 -13.18 27.47 9.42
N GLU A 437 -12.31 26.45 9.36
CA GLU A 437 -11.47 26.03 10.50
C GLU A 437 -10.48 27.13 10.92
N LYS A 438 -9.93 27.87 9.95
CA LYS A 438 -8.92 28.92 10.15
C LYS A 438 -9.45 30.34 9.95
N HIS A 439 -10.76 30.53 10.15
CA HIS A 439 -11.43 31.82 9.92
C HIS A 439 -10.71 33.04 10.54
N PRO A 440 -10.19 33.01 11.78
CA PRO A 440 -9.55 34.19 12.38
C PRO A 440 -8.35 34.73 11.59
N VAL A 441 -7.51 33.85 11.05
CA VAL A 441 -6.32 34.23 10.27
C VAL A 441 -6.61 34.39 8.78
N MET A 442 -7.77 33.93 8.31
CA MET A 442 -8.20 33.99 6.91
C MET A 442 -9.24 35.09 6.65
N ARG A 443 -9.52 35.96 7.63
CA ARG A 443 -10.61 36.95 7.58
C ARG A 443 -10.46 37.96 6.45
N ASP A 444 -9.25 38.45 6.24
CA ASP A 444 -8.95 39.53 5.28
C ASP A 444 -8.49 39.00 3.91
N VAL A 445 -8.48 37.68 3.73
CA VAL A 445 -8.11 37.05 2.46
C VAL A 445 -9.26 37.21 1.45
N PRO A 446 -9.01 37.71 0.22
CA PRO A 446 -10.04 37.89 -0.80
C PRO A 446 -10.84 36.61 -1.10
N ARG A 447 -12.12 36.77 -1.50
CA ARG A 447 -13.01 35.66 -1.88
C ARG A 447 -13.38 35.71 -3.37
N PRO A 448 -13.59 34.57 -4.03
CA PRO A 448 -13.46 33.21 -3.49
C PRO A 448 -11.98 32.85 -3.24
N TRP A 449 -11.73 32.02 -2.21
CA TRP A 449 -10.38 31.50 -1.91
C TRP A 449 -10.39 29.97 -1.98
N PRO A 450 -9.43 29.35 -2.70
CA PRO A 450 -8.56 29.98 -3.69
C PRO A 450 -9.35 30.62 -4.83
N SER A 451 -8.69 31.48 -5.59
CA SER A 451 -9.29 32.01 -6.82
C SER A 451 -9.50 30.88 -7.84
N TYR A 452 -10.33 31.12 -8.85
CA TYR A 452 -10.54 30.10 -9.90
C TYR A 452 -9.26 29.80 -10.68
N SER A 453 -8.42 30.81 -10.94
CA SER A 453 -7.12 30.62 -11.60
C SER A 453 -6.15 29.81 -10.76
N ASP A 454 -6.15 30.01 -9.44
CA ASP A 454 -5.31 29.24 -8.52
C ASP A 454 -5.71 27.77 -8.54
N LEU A 455 -7.02 27.49 -8.48
CA LEU A 455 -7.53 26.11 -8.59
C LEU A 455 -7.12 25.46 -9.91
N ASP A 456 -7.22 26.18 -11.02
CA ASP A 456 -6.83 25.66 -12.34
C ASP A 456 -5.33 25.37 -12.44
N ALA A 457 -4.49 26.21 -11.82
CA ALA A 457 -3.06 25.96 -11.72
C ALA A 457 -2.75 24.69 -10.91
N LEU A 458 -3.40 24.51 -9.75
CA LEU A 458 -3.24 23.32 -8.91
C LEU A 458 -3.70 22.04 -9.63
N ILE A 459 -4.84 22.10 -10.34
CA ILE A 459 -5.37 20.97 -11.11
C ILE A 459 -4.38 20.59 -12.21
N LYS A 460 -3.87 21.57 -12.97
CA LYS A 460 -2.87 21.33 -14.01
C LYS A 460 -1.61 20.68 -13.44
N GLN A 461 -1.14 21.17 -12.29
CA GLN A 461 0.04 20.64 -11.61
C GLN A 461 -0.17 19.22 -11.08
N SER A 462 -1.39 18.89 -10.64
CA SER A 462 -1.72 17.57 -10.09
C SER A 462 -1.69 16.42 -11.09
N SER A 463 -1.73 16.71 -12.40
CA SER A 463 -1.76 15.68 -13.46
C SER A 463 -2.77 14.56 -13.22
N GLY A 464 -3.92 14.86 -12.58
CA GLY A 464 -4.98 13.89 -12.29
C GLY A 464 -4.83 13.10 -10.98
N LEU A 465 -3.78 13.34 -10.18
CA LEU A 465 -3.54 12.58 -8.95
C LEU A 465 -4.23 13.21 -7.73
N PHE A 466 -5.19 12.47 -7.18
CA PHE A 466 -5.87 12.83 -5.92
C PHE A 466 -4.91 12.84 -4.72
N ILE A 467 -3.93 11.94 -4.71
CA ILE A 467 -2.94 11.89 -3.63
C ILE A 467 -2.08 13.15 -3.57
N PHE A 468 -1.68 13.70 -4.73
CA PHE A 468 -0.90 14.94 -4.79
C PHE A 468 -1.69 16.10 -4.22
N VAL A 469 -2.93 16.32 -4.68
CA VAL A 469 -3.76 17.42 -4.17
C VAL A 469 -4.10 17.25 -2.70
N SER A 470 -4.28 16.01 -2.22
CA SER A 470 -4.52 15.75 -0.81
C SER A 470 -3.29 16.11 0.03
N THR A 471 -2.08 15.72 -0.42
CA THR A 471 -0.82 16.11 0.23
C THR A 471 -0.63 17.63 0.22
N LEU A 472 -0.95 18.30 -0.88
CA LEU A 472 -0.86 19.75 -1.01
C LEU A 472 -1.82 20.46 -0.06
N VAL A 473 -3.07 20.01 0.05
CA VAL A 473 -4.06 20.55 0.98
C VAL A 473 -3.57 20.40 2.42
N GLU A 474 -3.06 19.23 2.80
CA GLU A 474 -2.52 18.99 4.15
C GLU A 474 -1.27 19.85 4.42
N PHE A 475 -0.41 20.02 3.41
CA PHE A 475 0.73 20.95 3.48
C PHE A 475 0.24 22.37 3.77
N VAL A 476 -0.70 22.92 2.99
CA VAL A 476 -1.25 24.27 3.23
C VAL A 476 -1.95 24.36 4.60
N LYS A 477 -2.64 23.29 5.01
CA LYS A 477 -3.29 23.20 6.32
C LYS A 477 -2.29 23.22 7.48
N ALA A 478 -1.07 22.76 7.31
CA ALA A 478 -0.08 22.75 8.39
C ALA A 478 0.45 24.15 8.76
N TYR A 479 0.35 25.15 7.87
CA TYR A 479 0.91 26.49 8.09
C TYR A 479 0.01 27.38 8.93
N GLN A 480 0.60 28.30 9.70
CA GLN A 480 -0.14 29.30 10.47
C GLN A 480 -0.99 30.21 9.56
N PHE A 481 -0.44 30.58 8.39
CA PHE A 481 -1.10 31.42 7.38
C PHE A 481 -1.28 30.62 6.08
N PRO A 482 -2.45 29.98 5.86
CA PRO A 482 -2.71 29.14 4.70
C PRO A 482 -2.59 29.87 3.35
N ASP A 483 -2.99 31.14 3.29
CA ASP A 483 -2.92 31.92 2.05
C ASP A 483 -1.47 32.11 1.58
N ASP A 484 -0.54 32.37 2.50
CA ASP A 484 0.89 32.49 2.20
C ASP A 484 1.47 31.16 1.74
N ALA A 485 1.10 30.06 2.40
CA ALA A 485 1.54 28.72 2.01
C ALA A 485 1.01 28.33 0.63
N LEU A 486 -0.23 28.69 0.31
CA LEU A 486 -0.81 28.46 -1.00
C LEU A 486 -0.10 29.28 -2.09
N LYS A 487 0.13 30.58 -1.85
CA LYS A 487 0.89 31.45 -2.76
C LYS A 487 2.29 30.93 -3.03
N MET A 488 2.97 30.41 -2.00
CA MET A 488 4.29 29.80 -2.14
C MET A 488 4.28 28.61 -3.11
N VAL A 489 3.25 27.75 -3.06
CA VAL A 489 3.14 26.60 -3.98
C VAL A 489 2.73 27.02 -5.40
N LEU A 490 1.91 28.08 -5.51
CA LEU A 490 1.42 28.61 -6.79
C LEU A 490 2.44 29.48 -7.55
N ASP A 491 3.44 30.03 -6.85
CA ASP A 491 4.45 30.88 -7.46
C ASP A 491 5.38 30.08 -8.38
N ALA A 492 4.88 29.85 -9.60
CA ALA A 492 5.56 29.17 -10.69
C ALA A 492 6.73 29.99 -11.28
N SER A 493 6.91 31.25 -10.84
CA SER A 493 8.07 32.08 -11.22
C SER A 493 9.29 31.82 -10.34
N ALA A 494 9.08 31.24 -9.16
CA ALA A 494 10.13 30.68 -8.33
C ALA A 494 10.24 29.19 -8.65
N ASP A 495 11.31 28.77 -9.33
CA ASP A 495 11.64 27.35 -9.56
C ASP A 495 11.61 26.48 -8.27
N THR A 496 11.56 27.12 -7.09
CA THR A 496 11.62 26.60 -5.73
C THR A 496 10.29 26.54 -4.96
N GLY A 497 9.16 27.05 -5.49
CA GLY A 497 7.90 27.20 -4.74
C GLY A 497 7.32 25.90 -4.15
N ILE A 498 7.62 24.76 -4.78
CA ILE A 498 7.14 23.43 -4.38
C ILE A 498 8.18 22.68 -3.50
N ASP A 499 9.39 23.22 -3.33
CA ASP A 499 10.47 22.59 -2.56
C ASP A 499 10.03 22.19 -1.14
N PRO A 500 9.29 23.02 -0.39
CA PRO A 500 8.81 22.64 0.94
C PRO A 500 7.87 21.41 0.91
N LEU A 501 7.04 21.27 -0.13
CA LEU A 501 6.18 20.10 -0.31
C LEU A 501 7.02 18.85 -0.58
N TYR A 502 8.05 18.95 -1.44
CA TYR A 502 8.99 17.84 -1.67
C TYR A 502 9.68 17.42 -0.38
N ARG A 503 10.16 18.38 0.42
CA ARG A 503 10.78 18.10 1.72
C ARG A 503 9.82 17.38 2.66
N GLN A 504 8.57 17.81 2.76
CA GLN A 504 7.57 17.15 3.60
C GLN A 504 7.40 15.69 3.19
N VAL A 505 7.18 15.42 1.89
CA VAL A 505 6.99 14.06 1.39
C VAL A 505 8.23 13.20 1.63
N LEU A 506 9.41 13.70 1.27
CA LEU A 506 10.68 12.96 1.42
C LEU A 506 11.06 12.74 2.89
N SER A 507 10.65 13.62 3.81
CA SER A 507 10.87 13.46 5.25
C SER A 507 10.01 12.36 5.87
N SER A 508 8.84 12.08 5.28
CA SER A 508 7.95 11.01 5.73
C SER A 508 8.31 9.62 5.17
N ALA A 509 9.12 9.57 4.11
CA ALA A 509 9.57 8.32 3.49
C ALA A 509 10.69 7.65 4.32
N ASN A 510 10.67 6.33 4.38
CA ASN A 510 11.76 5.53 4.96
C ASN A 510 12.91 5.40 3.94
N ARG A 511 13.77 6.40 3.90
CA ARG A 511 14.86 6.53 2.92
C ARG A 511 16.03 5.59 3.23
N GLY A 512 15.88 4.31 2.87
CA GLY A 512 16.94 3.32 2.89
C GLY A 512 17.88 3.41 1.67
N LYS A 513 18.91 2.56 1.65
CA LYS A 513 19.84 2.45 0.49
C LYS A 513 19.12 2.08 -0.81
N GLN A 514 18.10 1.21 -0.72
CA GLN A 514 17.30 0.79 -1.87
C GLN A 514 16.45 1.94 -2.40
N PHE A 515 15.74 2.66 -1.51
CA PHE A 515 15.04 3.90 -1.87
C PHE A 515 15.93 4.85 -2.67
N ASP A 516 17.09 5.22 -2.08
CA ASP A 516 18.01 6.16 -2.72
C ASP A 516 18.50 5.62 -4.07
N GLN A 517 18.81 4.33 -4.20
CA GLN A 517 19.22 3.71 -5.46
C GLN A 517 18.13 3.78 -6.54
N VAL A 518 16.91 3.37 -6.20
CA VAL A 518 15.77 3.35 -7.13
C VAL A 518 15.43 4.77 -7.59
N PHE A 519 15.23 5.66 -6.62
CA PHE A 519 14.73 7.00 -6.88
C PHE A 519 15.77 7.84 -7.64
N SER A 520 17.04 7.78 -7.26
CA SER A 520 18.12 8.50 -7.95
C SER A 520 18.39 7.99 -9.37
N THR A 521 18.19 6.68 -9.65
CA THR A 521 18.23 6.18 -11.03
C THR A 521 17.10 6.77 -11.87
N ILE A 522 15.86 6.72 -11.39
CA ILE A 522 14.70 7.23 -12.15
C ILE A 522 14.88 8.72 -12.49
N LEU A 523 15.49 9.50 -11.60
CA LEU A 523 15.76 10.92 -11.82
C LEU A 523 16.82 11.21 -12.88
N LEU A 524 17.84 10.33 -13.02
CA LEU A 524 19.04 10.61 -13.81
C LEU A 524 19.18 9.80 -15.09
N VAL A 525 18.34 8.78 -15.31
CA VAL A 525 18.32 8.06 -16.58
C VAL A 525 18.00 9.02 -17.74
N ARG A 526 18.68 8.82 -18.88
CA ARG A 526 18.58 9.72 -20.05
C ARG A 526 17.26 9.60 -20.80
N ARG A 527 16.61 8.43 -20.69
CA ARG A 527 15.23 8.21 -21.13
C ARG A 527 14.47 7.56 -19.99
N PRO A 528 13.18 7.90 -19.78
CA PRO A 528 12.35 7.21 -18.81
C PRO A 528 12.35 5.69 -19.07
N LEU A 529 12.67 4.92 -18.05
CA LEU A 529 12.65 3.46 -18.09
C LEU A 529 11.39 2.95 -17.39
N SER A 530 10.86 1.83 -17.87
CA SER A 530 9.77 1.13 -17.20
C SER A 530 10.18 0.65 -15.81
N ILE A 531 9.20 0.37 -14.94
CA ILE A 531 9.48 -0.22 -13.62
C ILE A 531 10.27 -1.52 -13.77
N THR A 532 9.89 -2.36 -14.75
CA THR A 532 10.60 -3.60 -15.06
C THR A 532 12.04 -3.34 -15.54
N HIS A 533 12.26 -2.34 -16.39
CA HIS A 533 13.61 -1.99 -16.88
C HIS A 533 14.48 -1.37 -15.79
N VAL A 534 13.93 -0.56 -14.89
CA VAL A 534 14.66 -0.06 -13.70
C VAL A 534 15.04 -1.24 -12.80
N GLY A 535 14.10 -2.18 -12.58
CA GLY A 535 14.36 -3.41 -11.83
C GLY A 535 15.50 -4.22 -12.42
N HIS A 536 15.50 -4.46 -13.74
CA HIS A 536 16.59 -5.18 -14.41
C HIS A 536 17.93 -4.43 -14.27
N LEU A 537 17.96 -3.13 -14.55
CA LEU A 537 19.19 -2.33 -14.44
C LEU A 537 19.79 -2.39 -13.02
N LEU A 538 18.95 -2.30 -12.00
CA LEU A 538 19.37 -2.29 -10.59
C LEU A 538 19.50 -3.70 -9.99
N ARG A 539 19.13 -4.75 -10.75
CA ARG A 539 19.03 -6.16 -10.28
C ARG A 539 18.11 -6.30 -9.06
N LEU A 540 16.98 -5.60 -9.10
CA LEU A 540 15.92 -5.62 -8.09
C LEU A 540 14.61 -6.12 -8.70
N PRO A 541 13.82 -6.93 -7.96
CA PRO A 541 12.47 -7.29 -8.40
C PRO A 541 11.58 -6.05 -8.57
N ALA A 542 10.72 -6.05 -9.59
CA ALA A 542 9.79 -4.93 -9.85
C ALA A 542 8.91 -4.57 -8.62
N LYS A 543 8.57 -5.57 -7.78
CA LYS A 543 7.84 -5.32 -6.52
C LYS A 543 8.61 -4.39 -5.57
N VAL A 544 9.93 -4.57 -5.45
CA VAL A 544 10.79 -3.72 -4.61
C VAL A 544 10.82 -2.30 -5.17
N ILE A 545 10.94 -2.16 -6.50
CA ILE A 545 10.89 -0.84 -7.15
C ILE A 545 9.57 -0.12 -6.82
N VAL A 546 8.44 -0.83 -6.92
CA VAL A 546 7.13 -0.28 -6.57
C VAL A 546 7.05 0.09 -5.09
N ASP A 547 7.51 -0.78 -4.19
CA ASP A 547 7.48 -0.54 -2.74
C ASP A 547 8.26 0.72 -2.35
N GLU A 548 9.44 0.93 -2.96
CA GLU A 548 10.21 2.16 -2.75
C GLU A 548 9.49 3.40 -3.29
N LEU A 549 8.84 3.30 -4.44
CA LEU A 549 8.14 4.44 -5.05
C LEU A 549 6.83 4.78 -4.32
N LEU A 550 6.15 3.80 -3.73
CA LEU A 550 4.91 4.03 -2.98
C LEU A 550 5.11 4.97 -1.79
N GLN A 551 6.32 5.04 -1.23
CA GLN A 551 6.68 5.97 -0.16
C GLN A 551 6.66 7.44 -0.59
N VAL A 552 6.76 7.71 -1.90
CA VAL A 552 6.77 9.05 -2.49
C VAL A 552 5.75 9.22 -3.61
N GLN A 553 4.71 8.37 -3.64
CA GLN A 553 3.66 8.37 -4.67
C GLN A 553 2.88 9.69 -4.79
N SER A 554 3.01 10.61 -3.83
CA SER A 554 2.46 11.95 -3.92
C SER A 554 3.25 12.85 -4.88
N ILE A 555 4.54 12.58 -5.13
CA ILE A 555 5.42 13.40 -5.99
C ILE A 555 5.93 12.67 -7.23
N VAL A 556 5.55 11.38 -7.40
CA VAL A 556 5.74 10.61 -8.64
C VAL A 556 4.46 9.91 -9.07
N ARG A 557 4.21 9.88 -10.37
CA ARG A 557 3.13 9.07 -10.95
C ARG A 557 3.65 7.67 -11.24
N ILE A 558 3.20 6.73 -10.42
CA ILE A 558 3.45 5.30 -10.62
C ILE A 558 2.40 4.76 -11.60
N PRO A 559 2.81 4.23 -12.77
CA PRO A 559 1.87 3.76 -13.78
C PRO A 559 1.04 2.58 -13.29
N ASP A 560 -0.12 2.39 -13.92
CA ASP A 560 -0.97 1.21 -13.75
C ASP A 560 -0.24 -0.07 -14.18
N ASP A 561 0.56 0.00 -15.24
CA ASP A 561 1.33 -1.10 -15.81
C ASP A 561 2.84 -0.95 -15.53
N ASN A 562 3.49 -2.02 -15.04
CA ASN A 562 4.92 -2.04 -14.76
C ASN A 562 5.80 -1.98 -16.03
N SER A 563 5.22 -2.21 -17.22
CA SER A 563 5.87 -2.03 -18.53
C SER A 563 6.02 -0.55 -18.93
N LYS A 564 5.34 0.36 -18.22
CA LYS A 564 5.38 1.80 -18.48
C LYS A 564 6.36 2.51 -17.54
N PRO A 565 6.90 3.68 -17.95
CA PRO A 565 7.82 4.45 -17.13
C PRO A 565 7.13 5.17 -15.97
N VAL A 566 7.89 5.34 -14.88
CA VAL A 566 7.53 6.25 -13.78
C VAL A 566 7.70 7.68 -14.28
N GLN A 567 6.72 8.54 -13.98
CA GLN A 567 6.78 9.95 -14.35
C GLN A 567 6.97 10.80 -13.09
N LEU A 568 7.89 11.76 -13.15
CA LEU A 568 7.99 12.79 -12.12
C LEU A 568 6.77 13.70 -12.26
N MET A 569 6.14 14.07 -11.14
CA MET A 569 4.97 14.94 -11.18
C MET A 569 5.29 16.34 -11.70
N HIS A 570 6.52 16.80 -11.46
CA HIS A 570 6.97 18.12 -11.87
C HIS A 570 8.45 18.05 -12.25
N THR A 571 8.84 18.79 -13.29
CA THR A 571 10.23 18.84 -13.77
C THR A 571 11.19 19.35 -12.70
N SER A 572 10.76 20.33 -11.89
CA SER A 572 11.59 20.89 -10.82
C SER A 572 11.93 19.91 -9.69
N LEU A 573 11.26 18.75 -9.58
CA LEU A 573 11.63 17.73 -8.60
C LEU A 573 13.04 17.21 -8.84
N ARG A 574 13.42 17.04 -10.12
CA ARG A 574 14.78 16.67 -10.49
C ARG A 574 15.76 17.75 -10.08
N ASP A 575 15.49 19.00 -10.47
CA ASP A 575 16.37 20.15 -10.18
C ASP A 575 16.56 20.38 -8.68
N PHE A 576 15.49 20.22 -7.89
CA PHE A 576 15.52 20.26 -6.43
C PHE A 576 16.49 19.22 -5.86
N LEU A 577 16.34 17.95 -6.24
CA LEU A 577 17.13 16.84 -5.71
C LEU A 577 18.59 16.86 -6.19
N THR A 578 18.86 17.39 -7.38
CA THR A 578 20.23 17.51 -7.92
C THR A 578 20.92 18.83 -7.58
N THR A 579 20.31 19.69 -6.74
CA THR A 579 20.90 20.95 -6.28
C THR A 579 21.04 20.97 -4.76
N LYS A 580 22.28 20.88 -4.25
CA LYS A 580 22.56 20.73 -2.81
C LYS A 580 22.00 21.87 -1.96
N GLN A 581 22.08 23.10 -2.45
CA GLN A 581 21.56 24.29 -1.78
C GLN A 581 20.03 24.23 -1.63
N ARG A 582 19.34 23.62 -2.60
CA ARG A 582 17.88 23.51 -2.61
C ARG A 582 17.37 22.35 -1.79
N SER A 583 18.01 21.18 -1.82
CA SER A 583 17.51 19.95 -1.16
C SER A 583 18.15 19.65 0.19
N GLY A 584 19.33 20.19 0.51
CA GLY A 584 20.02 19.91 1.76
C GLY A 584 20.29 18.41 1.95
N ASN A 585 19.74 17.80 3.01
CA ASN A 585 19.92 16.36 3.30
C ASN A 585 19.23 15.42 2.31
N PHE A 586 18.40 15.95 1.41
CA PHE A 586 17.78 15.19 0.31
C PHE A 586 18.61 15.22 -0.97
N PHE A 587 19.76 15.89 -0.96
CA PHE A 587 20.61 16.03 -2.15
C PHE A 587 21.10 14.68 -2.67
N ILE A 588 20.88 14.46 -3.96
CA ILE A 588 21.41 13.35 -4.73
C ILE A 588 22.56 13.89 -5.55
N ASP A 589 23.77 13.43 -5.25
CA ASP A 589 24.96 13.79 -6.04
C ASP A 589 24.90 13.16 -7.44
N PRO A 590 24.72 13.97 -8.51
CA PRO A 590 24.64 13.44 -9.86
C PRO A 590 25.92 12.74 -10.29
N LEU A 591 27.09 13.19 -9.83
CA LEU A 591 28.39 12.61 -10.23
C LEU A 591 28.49 11.17 -9.73
N THR A 592 28.34 11.00 -8.41
CA THR A 592 28.36 9.68 -7.77
C THR A 592 27.29 8.77 -8.36
N ARG A 593 26.08 9.30 -8.62
CA ARG A 593 25.00 8.46 -9.15
C ARG A 593 25.20 8.06 -10.60
N HIS A 594 25.67 8.96 -11.46
CA HIS A 594 25.99 8.61 -12.84
C HIS A 594 27.08 7.54 -12.93
N ALA A 595 28.12 7.61 -12.08
CA ALA A 595 29.12 6.55 -11.97
C ALA A 595 28.51 5.19 -11.54
N ALA A 596 27.55 5.19 -10.62
CA ALA A 596 26.82 3.98 -10.24
C ALA A 596 25.95 3.43 -11.38
N ILE A 597 25.25 4.30 -12.13
CA ILE A 597 24.47 3.90 -13.30
C ILE A 597 25.38 3.32 -14.39
N THR A 598 26.58 3.87 -14.61
CA THR A 598 27.56 3.26 -15.52
C THR A 598 27.90 1.84 -15.10
N PHE A 599 28.18 1.61 -13.82
CA PHE A 599 28.44 0.27 -13.30
C PHE A 599 27.26 -0.66 -13.56
N ASP A 600 26.04 -0.23 -13.26
CA ASP A 600 24.82 -1.00 -13.49
C ASP A 600 24.62 -1.34 -14.98
N CYS A 601 24.84 -0.38 -15.88
CA CYS A 601 24.82 -0.63 -17.32
C CYS A 601 25.87 -1.66 -17.75
N LEU A 602 27.13 -1.52 -17.30
CA LEU A 602 28.19 -2.48 -17.65
C LEU A 602 27.90 -3.90 -17.14
N MET A 603 27.21 -4.02 -16.01
CA MET A 603 26.77 -5.32 -15.50
C MET A 603 25.69 -5.95 -16.39
N VAL A 604 24.70 -5.18 -16.84
CA VAL A 604 23.70 -5.64 -17.82
C VAL A 604 24.40 -6.09 -19.12
N ILE A 605 25.38 -5.32 -19.60
CA ILE A 605 26.16 -5.65 -20.80
C ILE A 605 26.92 -6.97 -20.63
N LYS A 606 27.51 -7.20 -19.45
CA LYS A 606 28.27 -8.41 -19.12
C LYS A 606 27.36 -9.64 -19.00
N GLU A 607 26.18 -9.48 -18.40
CA GLU A 607 25.20 -10.54 -18.18
C GLU A 607 24.34 -10.81 -19.43
N GLY A 608 24.51 -10.02 -20.49
CA GLY A 608 23.82 -10.18 -21.77
C GLY A 608 24.11 -11.52 -22.47
N PRO A 609 23.30 -11.87 -23.47
CA PRO A 609 23.42 -13.15 -24.17
C PRO A 609 24.77 -13.29 -24.89
N GLU A 610 25.14 -14.53 -25.24
CA GLU A 610 26.41 -14.84 -25.92
C GLU A 610 26.67 -13.90 -27.12
N PRO A 611 27.95 -13.64 -27.49
CA PRO A 611 28.33 -12.67 -28.53
C PRO A 611 27.64 -12.82 -29.89
N LYS A 612 27.00 -13.96 -30.15
CA LYS A 612 26.28 -14.30 -31.40
C LYS A 612 24.80 -13.92 -31.38
N LEU A 613 24.26 -13.45 -30.25
CA LEU A 613 22.83 -13.13 -30.07
C LEU A 613 22.60 -11.62 -30.03
N ILE A 614 21.54 -11.16 -30.68
CA ILE A 614 21.14 -9.75 -30.70
C ILE A 614 20.46 -9.40 -29.38
N TRP A 615 20.78 -8.25 -28.80
CA TRP A 615 20.02 -7.74 -27.66
C TRP A 615 18.69 -7.16 -28.15
N GLU A 616 17.61 -7.82 -27.77
CA GLU A 616 16.25 -7.39 -28.12
C GLU A 616 15.58 -6.59 -27.00
N GLY A 617 15.98 -6.79 -25.74
CA GLY A 617 15.40 -6.11 -24.59
C GLY A 617 15.77 -4.62 -24.51
N GLU A 618 14.82 -3.79 -24.08
CA GLU A 618 15.02 -2.34 -24.11
C GLU A 618 16.09 -1.86 -23.13
N VAL A 619 16.25 -2.52 -21.97
CA VAL A 619 17.21 -2.10 -20.95
C VAL A 619 18.64 -2.42 -21.34
N GLU A 620 18.86 -3.53 -22.04
CA GLU A 620 20.13 -3.91 -22.66
C GLU A 620 20.55 -2.83 -23.66
N LEU A 621 19.63 -2.35 -24.49
CA LEU A 621 19.87 -1.23 -25.40
C LEU A 621 20.18 0.06 -24.66
N TYR A 622 19.41 0.35 -23.60
CA TYR A 622 19.69 1.51 -22.78
C TYR A 622 21.13 1.47 -22.28
N ALA A 623 21.55 0.33 -21.71
CA ALA A 623 22.91 0.13 -21.23
C ALA A 623 23.93 0.32 -22.35
N CYS A 624 23.74 -0.33 -23.49
CA CYS A 624 24.59 -0.26 -24.68
C CYS A 624 24.85 1.18 -25.14
N TYR A 625 23.79 2.00 -25.20
CA TYR A 625 23.85 3.36 -25.75
C TYR A 625 24.19 4.44 -24.73
N ASN A 626 24.01 4.20 -23.42
CA ASN A 626 24.08 5.27 -22.41
C ASN A 626 25.16 5.07 -21.35
N TRP A 627 25.79 3.89 -21.24
CA TRP A 627 26.81 3.65 -20.19
C TRP A 627 27.96 4.67 -20.23
N TYR A 628 28.44 5.00 -21.43
CA TYR A 628 29.56 5.92 -21.63
C TYR A 628 29.15 7.38 -21.37
N GLN A 629 27.92 7.76 -21.69
CA GLN A 629 27.39 9.09 -21.38
C GLN A 629 27.28 9.28 -19.86
N HIS A 630 26.81 8.26 -19.15
CA HIS A 630 26.82 8.25 -17.69
C HIS A 630 28.25 8.26 -17.13
N LEU A 631 29.19 7.58 -17.79
CA LEU A 631 30.59 7.60 -17.36
C LEU A 631 31.14 9.02 -17.47
N LEU A 632 30.94 9.67 -18.61
CA LEU A 632 31.37 11.06 -18.85
C LEU A 632 30.76 12.00 -17.81
N GLU A 633 29.45 11.93 -17.57
CA GLU A 633 28.78 12.72 -16.53
C GLU A 633 29.35 12.44 -15.13
N GLY A 634 29.61 11.17 -14.79
CA GLY A 634 30.16 10.77 -13.50
C GLY A 634 31.63 11.14 -13.30
N THR A 635 32.39 11.41 -14.36
CA THR A 635 33.83 11.72 -14.33
C THR A 635 34.17 13.18 -14.66
N LYS A 636 33.17 14.03 -14.93
CA LYS A 636 33.34 15.45 -15.31
C LYS A 636 34.28 16.28 -14.41
N SER A 637 34.58 15.82 -13.20
CA SER A 637 35.46 16.53 -12.26
C SER A 637 36.38 15.61 -11.45
N VAL A 638 36.58 14.36 -11.90
CA VAL A 638 37.24 13.31 -11.10
C VAL A 638 38.29 12.57 -11.95
N PRO A 639 39.57 12.49 -11.52
CA PRO A 639 40.59 11.68 -12.18
C PRO A 639 40.21 10.19 -12.20
N LEU A 640 40.52 9.46 -13.29
CA LEU A 640 40.19 8.03 -13.44
C LEU A 640 40.64 7.16 -12.25
N ASP A 641 41.77 7.51 -11.63
CA ASP A 641 42.36 6.76 -10.51
C ASP A 641 41.56 6.86 -9.20
N SER A 642 40.62 7.82 -9.12
CA SER A 642 39.73 8.01 -7.98
C SER A 642 38.34 7.39 -8.17
N LEU A 643 38.13 6.64 -9.25
CA LEU A 643 36.88 5.91 -9.48
C LEU A 643 36.70 4.75 -8.49
N PRO A 644 35.46 4.42 -8.12
CA PRO A 644 35.19 3.27 -7.26
C PRO A 644 35.80 1.98 -7.83
N GLY A 645 36.49 1.19 -6.99
CA GLY A 645 37.18 -0.03 -7.45
C GLY A 645 36.26 -1.03 -8.17
N LYS A 646 34.98 -1.09 -7.78
CA LYS A 646 33.96 -1.89 -8.50
C LYS A 646 33.74 -1.40 -9.93
N LEU A 647 33.65 -0.08 -10.16
CA LEU A 647 33.51 0.49 -11.49
C LEU A 647 34.76 0.23 -12.33
N ILE A 648 35.96 0.41 -11.77
CA ILE A 648 37.23 0.08 -12.44
C ILE A 648 37.26 -1.41 -12.83
N SER A 649 36.83 -2.30 -11.94
CA SER A 649 36.76 -3.74 -12.23
C SER A 649 35.80 -4.06 -13.38
N SER A 650 34.64 -3.37 -13.44
CA SER A 650 33.68 -3.53 -14.54
C SER A 650 34.21 -2.97 -15.86
N LEU A 651 34.95 -1.86 -15.84
CA LEU A 651 35.62 -1.32 -17.04
C LEU A 651 36.71 -2.26 -17.57
N LYS A 652 37.53 -2.84 -16.67
CA LYS A 652 38.51 -3.88 -17.03
C LYS A 652 37.84 -5.13 -17.59
N ASN A 653 36.70 -5.53 -17.02
CA ASN A 653 35.92 -6.65 -17.53
C ASN A 653 35.33 -6.34 -18.92
N PHE A 654 34.81 -5.14 -19.12
CA PHE A 654 34.33 -4.67 -20.42
C PHE A 654 35.43 -4.68 -21.48
N GLN A 655 36.66 -4.33 -21.11
CA GLN A 655 37.83 -4.43 -21.99
C GLN A 655 38.17 -5.88 -22.40
N SER A 656 37.69 -6.90 -21.67
CA SER A 656 37.88 -8.28 -22.09
C SER A 656 37.27 -8.50 -23.47
N LYS A 657 37.98 -9.23 -24.34
CA LYS A 657 37.61 -9.44 -25.74
C LYS A 657 36.16 -9.90 -25.89
N LEU A 658 35.70 -10.79 -25.00
CA LEU A 658 34.35 -11.35 -25.03
C LEU A 658 33.25 -10.28 -24.81
N THR A 659 33.34 -9.49 -23.74
CA THR A 659 32.31 -8.50 -23.40
C THR A 659 32.30 -7.32 -24.39
N PHE A 660 33.49 -6.90 -24.83
CA PHE A 660 33.62 -5.88 -25.86
C PHE A 660 33.04 -6.35 -27.20
N ASP A 661 33.33 -7.60 -27.61
CA ASP A 661 32.79 -8.16 -28.85
C ASP A 661 31.26 -8.30 -28.79
N THR A 662 30.67 -8.71 -27.66
CA THR A 662 29.21 -8.73 -27.49
C THR A 662 28.60 -7.34 -27.65
N TRP A 663 29.15 -6.32 -26.98
CA TRP A 663 28.68 -4.94 -27.09
C TRP A 663 28.79 -4.41 -28.53
N ARG A 664 29.95 -4.64 -29.17
CA ARG A 664 30.23 -4.24 -30.54
C ARG A 664 29.27 -4.90 -31.52
N HIS A 665 29.12 -6.22 -31.45
CA HIS A 665 28.26 -6.99 -32.34
C HIS A 665 26.79 -6.58 -32.18
N SER A 666 26.31 -6.38 -30.95
CA SER A 666 24.94 -5.89 -30.71
C SER A 666 24.72 -4.46 -31.26
N THR A 667 25.71 -3.58 -31.15
CA THR A 667 25.60 -2.19 -31.63
C THR A 667 25.60 -2.14 -33.16
N VAL A 668 26.50 -2.89 -33.81
CA VAL A 668 26.63 -2.97 -35.27
C VAL A 668 25.43 -3.66 -35.91
N ASN A 669 25.01 -4.82 -35.40
CA ASN A 669 23.87 -5.57 -35.94
C ASN A 669 22.56 -4.77 -35.85
N ARG A 670 22.37 -3.95 -34.82
CA ARG A 670 21.13 -3.17 -34.67
C ARG A 670 21.12 -1.92 -35.55
N ALA A 671 22.27 -1.27 -35.75
CA ALA A 671 22.41 -0.25 -36.80
C ALA A 671 22.12 -0.85 -38.17
N SER A 672 22.63 -2.06 -38.46
CA SER A 672 22.34 -2.79 -39.70
C SER A 672 20.87 -3.19 -39.86
N SER A 673 20.22 -3.65 -38.78
CA SER A 673 18.79 -3.99 -38.75
C SER A 673 17.91 -2.76 -38.98
N ALA A 674 18.18 -1.64 -38.30
CA ALA A 674 17.46 -0.40 -38.50
C ALA A 674 17.61 0.14 -39.93
N LEU A 675 18.83 0.08 -40.48
CA LEU A 675 19.07 0.43 -41.89
C LEU A 675 18.33 -0.51 -42.83
N SER A 676 18.22 -1.80 -42.52
CA SER A 676 17.48 -2.78 -43.33
C SER A 676 15.97 -2.53 -43.31
N THR A 677 15.38 -2.24 -42.14
CA THR A 677 13.96 -1.87 -42.01
C THR A 677 13.66 -0.54 -42.71
N LEU A 678 14.58 0.43 -42.63
CA LEU A 678 14.50 1.70 -43.35
C LEU A 678 14.55 1.48 -44.87
N THR A 679 15.50 0.68 -45.37
CA THR A 679 15.57 0.29 -46.78
C THR A 679 14.27 -0.37 -47.25
N GLN A 680 13.71 -1.29 -46.46
CA GLN A 680 12.46 -1.98 -46.79
C GLN A 680 11.25 -1.02 -46.87
N HIS A 681 11.16 -0.03 -45.97
CA HIS A 681 10.09 0.97 -46.06
C HIS A 681 10.28 1.92 -47.23
N LEU A 682 11.52 2.35 -47.49
CA LEU A 682 11.83 3.28 -48.57
C LEU A 682 11.58 2.65 -49.95
N THR A 683 11.86 1.35 -50.14
CA THR A 683 11.56 0.64 -51.40
C THR A 683 10.07 0.43 -51.67
N GLN A 684 9.20 0.60 -50.67
CA GLN A 684 7.74 0.52 -50.83
C GLN A 684 7.09 1.86 -51.21
N LEU A 685 7.84 2.97 -51.19
CA LEU A 685 7.35 4.29 -51.58
C LEU A 685 7.42 4.46 -53.10
N GLN A 686 6.31 4.88 -53.73
CA GLN A 686 6.18 5.02 -55.20
C GLN A 686 7.22 5.95 -55.87
N ASN A 687 7.86 6.86 -55.12
CA ASN A 687 8.80 7.86 -55.63
C ASN A 687 10.08 7.98 -54.77
N CYS A 688 10.61 6.86 -54.23
CA CYS A 688 11.88 6.91 -53.49
C CYS A 688 13.08 7.17 -54.43
N PRO A 689 13.93 8.18 -54.18
CA PRO A 689 15.12 8.44 -55.00
C PRO A 689 16.13 7.28 -54.93
N GLU A 690 16.61 6.78 -56.07
CA GLU A 690 17.64 5.72 -56.14
C GLU A 690 18.94 6.10 -55.42
N THR A 691 19.29 7.39 -55.44
CA THR A 691 20.46 7.95 -54.75
C THR A 691 20.37 7.77 -53.23
N LEU A 692 19.18 7.86 -52.64
CA LEU A 692 18.94 7.65 -51.21
C LEU A 692 19.08 6.16 -50.83
N LEU A 693 18.52 5.26 -51.64
CA LEU A 693 18.67 3.81 -51.46
C LEU A 693 20.14 3.38 -51.58
N GLN A 694 20.87 3.97 -52.53
CA GLN A 694 22.29 3.69 -52.73
C GLN A 694 23.16 4.24 -51.59
N TYR A 695 22.79 5.40 -51.02
CA TYR A 695 23.46 5.95 -49.84
C TYR A 695 23.28 5.04 -48.61
N ILE A 696 22.05 4.57 -48.35
CA ILE A 696 21.77 3.63 -47.25
C ILE A 696 22.48 2.29 -47.47
N SER A 697 22.49 1.77 -48.70
CA SER A 697 23.24 0.55 -49.06
C SER A 697 24.75 0.69 -48.86
N ASN A 698 25.32 1.86 -49.17
CA ASN A 698 26.74 2.14 -48.94
C ASN A 698 27.07 2.24 -47.44
N ILE A 699 26.19 2.84 -46.64
CA ILE A 699 26.30 2.85 -45.18
C ILE A 699 26.27 1.41 -44.65
N GLN A 700 25.32 0.58 -45.09
CA GLN A 700 25.24 -0.82 -44.71
C GLN A 700 26.54 -1.57 -45.05
N ARG A 701 27.08 -1.42 -46.26
CA ARG A 701 28.37 -2.04 -46.65
C ARG A 701 29.52 -1.61 -45.75
N HIS A 702 29.60 -0.34 -45.35
CA HIS A 702 30.65 0.15 -44.44
C HIS A 702 30.57 -0.50 -43.05
N PHE A 703 29.37 -0.72 -42.51
CA PHE A 703 29.18 -1.44 -41.24
C PHE A 703 29.63 -2.92 -41.33
N PHE A 704 29.41 -3.59 -42.47
CA PHE A 704 29.82 -4.99 -42.67
C PHE A 704 31.33 -5.17 -42.96
N VAL A 705 31.98 -4.21 -43.63
CA VAL A 705 33.43 -4.28 -43.91
C VAL A 705 34.26 -4.16 -42.62
N SER A 706 33.81 -3.38 -41.62
CA SER A 706 34.50 -3.32 -40.33
C SER A 706 34.44 -4.61 -39.51
N ASP A 707 33.41 -5.44 -39.71
CA ASP A 707 33.30 -6.75 -39.04
C ASP A 707 34.27 -7.78 -39.63
N LEU A 708 34.43 -7.81 -40.96
CA LEU A 708 35.37 -8.72 -41.64
C LEU A 708 36.84 -8.39 -41.35
N VAL A 709 37.21 -7.11 -41.24
CA VAL A 709 38.59 -6.69 -40.92
C VAL A 709 38.99 -7.05 -39.48
N SER A 710 38.03 -7.14 -38.57
CA SER A 710 38.28 -7.54 -37.17
C SER A 710 38.34 -9.06 -36.93
N MET A 711 37.88 -9.85 -37.91
CA MET A 711 37.87 -11.32 -37.87
C MET A 711 39.07 -11.96 -38.59
N ALA A 712 39.97 -11.16 -39.18
CA ALA A 712 41.24 -11.68 -39.68
C ALA A 712 42.10 -12.14 -38.48
N PRO A 713 42.57 -13.40 -38.46
CA PRO A 713 43.57 -13.80 -37.48
C PRO A 713 44.82 -12.95 -37.70
N GLN A 714 45.36 -12.33 -36.66
CA GLN A 714 46.73 -11.83 -36.70
C GLN A 714 47.64 -13.04 -36.92
N THR A 715 48.07 -13.24 -38.15
CA THR A 715 49.18 -14.12 -38.48
C THR A 715 50.46 -13.42 -38.07
N ASP A 716 51.25 -14.12 -37.25
CA ASP A 716 52.55 -13.70 -36.70
C ASP A 716 53.47 -13.04 -37.74
N CYS A 717 54.09 -11.92 -37.34
CA CYS A 717 55.43 -11.55 -37.75
C CYS A 717 56.10 -10.69 -36.67
#